data_AF-A0A925QKX1-F1
#
_entry.id   AF-A0A925QKX1-F1
#
_cell.length_a   1.000
_cell.length_b   1.000
_cell.length_c   1.000
_cell.angle_alpha   90.00
_cell.angle_beta   90.00
_cell.angle_gamma   90.00
#
_symmetry.space_group_name_H-M   'P 1'
#
loop_
_entity.id
_entity.type
_entity.pdbx_description
1 polymer ?
#
loop_
_entity_poly.entity_id
_entity_poly.type
_entity_poly.pdbx_seq_one_letter_code
_entity_poly.pdbx_strand_id
1 'polypeptide(L)'
;MVTGKKVKVVGSANTYLFSVLFYNEQGKVIQLQQSNITNGTDITTTQYSWSGQPLVSVQKYDLAGASAQVTTDISLYKYDDLGRILGIDKKTANTLVNGNSMSAYKTIAASEYDKLGRVKIKKIAPAFNSNAGLETQQYDYNIRGWLLGVNRNYVGTIGQNGSAKFGFELGYDKLANSTGRNFLAAQYNGNIAGMIWKSDGDDVRRKYDFTYDAANRIMKSAFEQDDDHNSWNNTTINFTTQMGDGIDPALGYDANGNIKAMKQFGWKLGASSSTPIDDLTYNYKTSENSNKLLAVTESAAINTLDNKLGDFTDKNISPDDYDYDLNGNLIMDKNKSINAIVYNHLNKPQAVTVNAINSITYTYDALGNKLQKFVVENPSVANGNKTITRSFVYSGGIVYESKTTSPVNSPDTDFPLRPQTIANEEGRVRFKYENAAGAFEQANVSLFNDYFLKDHLGNVRMLLTDEIQKVMLYPAATLEDAPVSGSTAITTELIYYNIDQSKIVANPPGTTVYPNNNGNPPVNNNPYSNTVATTTKMYKTNATTNKVGLGATLKVMAGDKVNIYGKSYNIVPSGGTYNNPVTNVSVSEIIGFFTGTPLIAPKGISSGTITGQAAFPTTVLGLIGNQPPQSAYLPRASINWICFDEQFKYAGGGFDMVGASGGVKSHNATTIPTIPILKNGYIFIYVSNESNYDVFFDNLQVIHTPGPELEETHYYPFGLPMAGISSKASGSLINRLKFNGKEEQREEFSNGAGLDWLDYGARMYDNQTGRWMVPDPLAEKMRRWSPYGYAFDNPLRFIDPDGMQGQDVVVRNGAQQTVVLNLVNSLSRTQYKFDDAGKLVADKTAKVNEKGSATYSKAIDKAIDNHKKTISIEIGQTFIDKGAVKSVDKDAGGGVTSTPATKAVGPMVDTRNKVAGDPTVIISGNPNYNIAGQKPFSVVPDGPALILMHELIGHAIPIIMGIFNGNAITNENKVRTELKVGLRKEDPEHLESNFGH
;
A
#
# COMPACT_ATOMS: atom_id res chain seq x y z
N MET A 1 -23.26 30.29 -8.19
CA MET A 1 -22.42 29.53 -7.24
C MET A 1 -23.35 28.71 -6.37
N VAL A 2 -23.03 27.45 -6.07
CA VAL A 2 -23.85 26.61 -5.19
C VAL A 2 -23.56 27.00 -3.74
N THR A 3 -24.53 27.54 -3.02
CA THR A 3 -24.34 27.99 -1.62
C THR A 3 -24.67 26.90 -0.59
N GLY A 4 -25.41 25.87 -0.99
CA GLY A 4 -25.67 24.72 -0.14
C GLY A 4 -26.10 23.48 -0.92
N LYS A 5 -26.04 22.33 -0.25
CA LYS A 5 -26.45 21.02 -0.77
C LYS A 5 -27.30 20.30 0.27
N LYS A 6 -28.24 19.49 -0.20
CA LYS A 6 -29.04 18.56 0.60
C LYS A 6 -28.93 17.18 -0.03
N VAL A 7 -28.40 16.20 0.70
CA VAL A 7 -28.15 14.84 0.22
C VAL A 7 -28.93 13.87 1.09
N LYS A 8 -29.70 12.96 0.49
CA LYS A 8 -30.49 11.98 1.25
C LYS A 8 -29.59 10.86 1.77
N VAL A 9 -29.84 10.38 2.99
CA VAL A 9 -29.29 9.10 3.45
C VAL A 9 -30.14 7.98 2.87
N VAL A 10 -29.54 7.11 2.07
CA VAL A 10 -30.24 6.05 1.32
C VAL A 10 -30.89 5.06 2.29
N GLY A 11 -32.13 4.65 1.99
CA GLY A 11 -32.92 3.75 2.84
C GLY A 11 -33.57 4.40 4.07
N SER A 12 -33.22 5.65 4.40
CA SER A 12 -33.88 6.39 5.48
C SER A 12 -35.22 7.00 5.03
N ALA A 13 -36.18 7.09 5.96
CA ALA A 13 -37.48 7.72 5.70
C ALA A 13 -37.34 9.21 5.38
N ASN A 14 -36.63 9.98 6.22
CA ASN A 14 -36.50 11.44 6.11
C ASN A 14 -35.14 12.00 6.57
N THR A 15 -34.06 11.20 6.57
CA THR A 15 -32.74 11.69 7.00
C THR A 15 -32.00 12.31 5.83
N TYR A 16 -31.53 13.55 6.00
CA TYR A 16 -30.76 14.29 5.00
C TYR A 16 -29.52 14.90 5.64
N LEU A 17 -28.41 14.87 4.89
CA LEU A 17 -27.20 15.59 5.21
C LEU A 17 -27.21 16.94 4.47
N PHE A 18 -26.90 18.00 5.19
CA PHE A 18 -26.84 19.35 4.68
C PHE A 18 -25.40 19.80 4.54
N SER A 19 -25.14 20.63 3.55
CA SER A 19 -23.84 21.28 3.40
C SER A 19 -24.00 22.73 3.03
N VAL A 20 -23.11 23.58 3.53
CA VAL A 20 -23.05 25.02 3.22
C VAL A 20 -21.64 25.35 2.72
N LEU A 21 -21.57 26.12 1.64
CA LEU A 21 -20.32 26.55 1.03
C LEU A 21 -20.14 28.06 1.19
N PHE A 22 -19.00 28.46 1.72
CA PHE A 22 -18.58 29.85 1.87
C PHE A 22 -17.50 30.17 0.85
N TYR A 23 -17.61 31.34 0.23
CA TYR A 23 -16.74 31.76 -0.87
C TYR A 23 -16.00 33.05 -0.51
N ASN A 24 -14.79 33.21 -1.03
CA ASN A 24 -14.14 34.51 -1.05
C ASN A 24 -14.67 35.40 -2.19
N GLU A 25 -14.21 36.65 -2.27
CA GLU A 25 -14.60 37.62 -3.31
C GLU A 25 -14.28 37.14 -4.74
N GLN A 26 -13.35 36.21 -4.90
CA GLN A 26 -12.96 35.60 -6.17
C GLN A 26 -13.80 34.36 -6.55
N GLY A 27 -14.76 33.97 -5.71
CA GLY A 27 -15.62 32.81 -5.93
C GLY A 27 -14.97 31.45 -5.66
N LYS A 28 -13.84 31.41 -4.91
CA LYS A 28 -13.22 30.16 -4.43
C LYS A 28 -13.84 29.74 -3.10
N VAL A 29 -14.10 28.44 -2.92
CA VAL A 29 -14.66 27.89 -1.68
C VAL A 29 -13.63 27.95 -0.56
N ILE A 30 -13.82 28.84 0.42
CA ILE A 30 -12.92 28.98 1.58
C ILE A 30 -13.35 28.13 2.77
N GLN A 31 -14.61 27.72 2.82
CA GLN A 31 -15.10 26.81 3.85
C GLN A 31 -16.28 25.98 3.34
N LEU A 32 -16.29 24.70 3.71
CA LEU A 32 -17.38 23.76 3.53
C LEU A 32 -17.75 23.22 4.90
N GLN A 33 -19.01 23.41 5.30
CA GLN A 33 -19.56 22.81 6.52
C GLN A 33 -20.58 21.75 6.13
N GLN A 34 -20.52 20.57 6.72
CA GLN A 34 -21.40 19.45 6.39
C GLN A 34 -21.90 18.76 7.66
N SER A 35 -23.20 18.52 7.76
CA SER A 35 -23.71 17.63 8.81
C SER A 35 -23.29 16.19 8.50
N ASN A 36 -22.85 15.44 9.50
CA ASN A 36 -22.52 14.02 9.37
C ASN A 36 -23.64 13.12 9.94
N ILE A 37 -23.50 11.81 9.76
CA ILE A 37 -24.51 10.81 10.15
C ILE A 37 -24.78 10.75 11.66
N THR A 38 -23.89 11.33 12.48
CA THR A 38 -24.07 11.40 13.94
C THR A 38 -24.80 12.66 14.41
N ASN A 39 -25.21 13.52 13.46
CA ASN A 39 -25.73 14.87 13.67
C ASN A 39 -24.68 15.91 14.11
N GLY A 40 -23.39 15.55 14.09
CA GLY A 40 -22.30 16.52 14.24
C GLY A 40 -22.03 17.27 12.94
N THR A 41 -21.12 18.26 12.98
CA THR A 41 -20.76 19.08 11.81
C THR A 41 -19.29 19.01 11.47
N ASP A 42 -18.97 18.44 10.31
CA ASP A 42 -17.63 18.42 9.75
C ASP A 42 -17.36 19.73 9.00
N ILE A 43 -16.16 20.29 9.16
CA ILE A 43 -15.77 21.59 8.60
C ILE A 43 -14.43 21.48 7.90
N THR A 44 -14.42 21.73 6.59
CA THR A 44 -13.21 21.98 5.81
C THR A 44 -13.02 23.47 5.64
N THR A 45 -11.89 24.03 6.08
CA THR A 45 -11.51 25.43 5.79
C THR A 45 -10.23 25.44 4.98
N THR A 46 -10.21 26.17 3.87
CA THR A 46 -9.04 26.30 3.00
C THR A 46 -8.62 27.76 2.88
N GLN A 47 -7.36 28.02 3.21
CA GLN A 47 -6.69 29.27 2.89
C GLN A 47 -5.98 29.11 1.55
N TYR A 48 -6.13 30.08 0.66
CA TYR A 48 -5.47 30.08 -0.66
C TYR A 48 -4.37 31.15 -0.74
N SER A 49 -3.39 30.89 -1.59
CA SER A 49 -2.46 31.91 -2.08
C SER A 49 -3.18 32.92 -2.98
N TRP A 50 -2.49 34.02 -3.29
CA TRP A 50 -3.00 35.00 -4.26
C TRP A 50 -3.31 34.37 -5.64
N SER A 51 -2.46 33.46 -6.11
CA SER A 51 -2.62 32.70 -7.36
C SER A 51 -3.60 31.52 -7.25
N GLY A 52 -4.11 31.21 -6.05
CA GLY A 52 -5.20 30.24 -5.84
C GLY A 52 -4.79 28.82 -5.47
N GLN A 53 -3.52 28.57 -5.15
CA GLN A 53 -3.10 27.28 -4.56
C GLN A 53 -3.52 27.20 -3.08
N PRO A 54 -3.96 26.05 -2.56
CA PRO A 54 -4.25 25.86 -1.13
C PRO A 54 -2.98 26.01 -0.30
N LEU A 55 -2.88 26.98 0.61
CA LEU A 55 -1.74 27.11 1.54
C LEU A 55 -1.96 26.32 2.83
N VAL A 56 -3.18 26.37 3.37
CA VAL A 56 -3.56 25.66 4.59
C VAL A 56 -4.93 25.02 4.37
N SER A 57 -5.06 23.76 4.75
CA SER A 57 -6.34 23.07 4.85
C SER A 57 -6.55 22.64 6.29
N VAL A 58 -7.68 23.03 6.88
CA VAL A 58 -8.11 22.63 8.22
C VAL A 58 -9.33 21.75 8.08
N GLN A 59 -9.23 20.51 8.53
CA GLN A 59 -10.32 19.54 8.60
C GLN A 59 -10.72 19.35 10.05
N LYS A 60 -11.92 19.78 10.41
CA LYS A 60 -12.53 19.51 11.71
C LYS A 60 -13.60 18.45 11.55
N TYR A 61 -13.48 17.37 12.31
CA TYR A 61 -14.46 16.30 12.41
C TYR A 61 -15.14 16.38 13.77
N ASP A 62 -16.46 16.46 13.77
CA ASP A 62 -17.26 16.59 14.99
C ASP A 62 -18.18 15.38 15.12
N LEU A 63 -17.78 14.42 15.96
CA LEU A 63 -18.63 13.28 16.27
C LEU A 63 -19.56 13.67 17.40
N ALA A 64 -20.88 13.58 17.17
CA ALA A 64 -21.89 13.85 18.18
C ALA A 64 -22.42 12.56 18.84
N GLY A 65 -23.23 12.72 19.89
CA GLY A 65 -23.84 11.60 20.63
C GLY A 65 -23.11 11.25 21.94
N ALA A 66 -23.30 10.04 22.44
CA ALA A 66 -22.78 9.62 23.75
C ALA A 66 -21.24 9.56 23.83
N SER A 67 -20.56 9.41 22.69
CA SER A 67 -19.10 9.39 22.58
C SER A 67 -18.59 10.65 21.87
N ALA A 68 -19.19 11.80 22.17
CA ALA A 68 -18.89 13.04 21.47
C ALA A 68 -17.40 13.39 21.55
N GLN A 69 -16.82 13.75 20.42
CA GLN A 69 -15.40 14.04 20.29
C GLN A 69 -15.11 14.87 19.06
N VAL A 70 -14.10 15.72 19.16
CA VAL A 70 -13.68 16.59 18.07
C VAL A 70 -12.25 16.25 17.68
N THR A 71 -12.02 16.12 16.38
CA THR A 71 -10.68 16.00 15.80
C THR A 71 -10.44 17.19 14.88
N THR A 72 -9.28 17.83 14.97
CA THR A 72 -8.85 18.87 14.03
C THR A 72 -7.53 18.46 13.41
N ASP A 73 -7.51 18.32 12.09
CA ASP A 73 -6.33 17.96 11.31
C ASP A 73 -5.97 19.14 10.39
N ILE A 74 -4.69 19.51 10.36
CA ILE A 74 -4.23 20.69 9.62
C ILE A 74 -3.07 20.29 8.71
N SER A 75 -3.24 20.53 7.40
CA SER A 75 -2.20 20.40 6.39
C SER A 75 -1.74 21.79 5.93
N LEU A 76 -0.42 22.01 5.92
CA LEU A 76 0.24 23.19 5.37
C LEU A 76 1.01 22.77 4.11
N TYR A 77 0.74 23.43 3.00
CA TYR A 77 1.37 23.16 1.71
C TYR A 77 2.39 24.25 1.37
N LYS A 78 3.61 23.84 1.07
CA LYS A 78 4.70 24.71 0.61
C LYS A 78 4.86 24.53 -0.89
N TYR A 79 5.02 25.64 -1.62
CA TYR A 79 5.15 25.63 -3.07
C TYR A 79 6.43 26.30 -3.53
N ASP A 80 6.90 25.93 -4.71
CA ASP A 80 7.87 26.75 -5.46
C ASP A 80 7.20 27.85 -6.28
N ASP A 81 8.01 28.65 -6.95
CA ASP A 81 7.55 29.77 -7.79
C ASP A 81 6.64 29.35 -8.96
N LEU A 82 6.67 28.07 -9.35
CA LEU A 82 5.82 27.49 -10.39
C LEU A 82 4.54 26.83 -9.82
N GLY A 83 4.31 26.90 -8.51
CA GLY A 83 3.13 26.37 -7.85
C GLY A 83 3.15 24.85 -7.64
N ARG A 84 4.33 24.21 -7.66
CA ARG A 84 4.50 22.77 -7.39
C ARG A 84 4.78 22.54 -5.90
N ILE A 85 4.30 21.43 -5.33
CA ILE A 85 4.38 21.16 -3.88
C ILE A 85 5.83 20.80 -3.49
N LEU A 86 6.48 21.67 -2.73
CA LEU A 86 7.80 21.40 -2.13
C LEU A 86 7.71 20.61 -0.83
N GLY A 87 6.63 20.76 -0.07
CA GLY A 87 6.47 20.03 1.18
C GLY A 87 5.09 20.14 1.78
N ILE A 88 4.77 19.16 2.60
CA ILE A 88 3.51 19.05 3.32
C ILE A 88 3.84 18.88 4.80
N ASP A 89 3.43 19.84 5.62
CA ASP A 89 3.52 19.73 7.07
C ASP A 89 2.13 19.47 7.65
N LYS A 90 2.06 18.58 8.65
CA LYS A 90 0.82 18.14 9.26
C LYS A 90 0.86 18.27 10.77
N LYS A 91 -0.28 18.62 11.37
CA LYS A 91 -0.50 18.55 12.82
C LYS A 91 -1.96 18.23 13.11
N THR A 92 -2.20 17.57 14.25
CA THR A 92 -3.51 17.05 14.60
C THR A 92 -3.81 17.30 16.08
N ALA A 93 -5.07 17.58 16.40
CA ALA A 93 -5.62 17.63 17.74
C ALA A 93 -6.83 16.70 17.83
N ASN A 94 -7.04 16.08 18.98
CA ASN A 94 -8.26 15.34 19.29
C ASN A 94 -8.60 15.46 20.77
N THR A 95 -9.88 15.50 21.11
CA THR A 95 -10.36 15.67 22.50
C THR A 95 -9.91 14.57 23.46
N LEU A 96 -9.60 13.36 22.98
CA LEU A 96 -9.07 12.25 23.76
C LEU A 96 -7.55 12.30 23.97
N VAL A 97 -6.84 13.23 23.30
CA VAL A 97 -5.37 13.30 23.31
C VAL A 97 -4.93 14.58 24.00
N ASN A 98 -4.14 14.48 25.08
CA ASN A 98 -3.50 15.61 25.77
C ASN A 98 -4.43 16.82 26.03
N GLY A 99 -5.68 16.56 26.44
CA GLY A 99 -6.67 17.61 26.69
C GLY A 99 -7.02 18.46 25.46
N ASN A 100 -7.06 17.86 24.27
CA ASN A 100 -7.30 18.53 22.99
C ASN A 100 -6.19 19.51 22.55
N SER A 101 -4.98 19.35 23.07
CA SER A 101 -3.83 20.16 22.67
C SER A 101 -3.42 19.84 21.24
N MET A 102 -3.16 20.87 20.43
CA MET A 102 -2.68 20.73 19.06
C MET A 102 -1.23 20.23 19.05
N SER A 103 -0.93 19.21 18.25
CA SER A 103 0.44 18.72 18.09
C SER A 103 1.36 19.76 17.43
N ALA A 104 2.68 19.55 17.54
CA ALA A 104 3.64 20.26 16.70
C ALA A 104 3.47 19.86 15.22
N TYR A 105 3.93 20.73 14.31
CA TYR A 105 4.03 20.39 12.89
C TYR A 105 5.08 19.30 12.67
N LYS A 106 4.72 18.32 11.85
CA LYS A 106 5.62 17.31 11.29
C LYS A 106 5.59 17.40 9.77
N THR A 107 6.74 17.48 9.12
CA THR A 107 6.82 17.35 7.66
C THR A 107 6.58 15.89 7.28
N ILE A 108 5.49 15.60 6.57
CA ILE A 108 5.13 14.24 6.15
C ILE A 108 5.74 13.90 4.78
N ALA A 109 5.92 14.90 3.91
CA ALA A 109 6.59 14.78 2.63
C ALA A 109 7.34 16.05 2.25
N ALA A 110 8.47 15.89 1.56
CA ALA A 110 9.19 16.94 0.86
C ALA A 110 9.56 16.47 -0.55
N SER A 111 9.31 17.30 -1.58
CA SER A 111 9.52 16.92 -2.98
C SER A 111 10.49 17.86 -3.70
N GLU A 112 11.28 17.27 -4.59
CA GLU A 112 12.14 17.96 -5.54
C GLU A 112 11.73 17.59 -6.96
N TYR A 113 11.80 18.53 -7.89
CA TYR A 113 11.33 18.35 -9.27
C TYR A 113 12.48 18.43 -10.27
N ASP A 114 12.37 17.69 -11.37
CA ASP A 114 13.30 17.82 -12.50
C ASP A 114 13.01 19.07 -13.35
N LYS A 115 13.84 19.30 -14.37
CA LYS A 115 13.71 20.44 -15.29
C LYS A 115 12.40 20.42 -16.12
N LEU A 116 11.72 19.28 -16.20
CA LEU A 116 10.43 19.11 -16.89
C LEU A 116 9.23 19.21 -15.91
N GLY A 117 9.50 19.42 -14.61
CA GLY A 117 8.48 19.53 -13.57
C GLY A 117 7.89 18.22 -13.08
N ARG A 118 8.56 17.10 -13.35
CA ARG A 118 8.21 15.79 -12.78
C ARG A 118 8.86 15.63 -11.42
N VAL A 119 8.21 14.93 -10.50
CA VAL A 119 8.80 14.62 -9.18
C VAL A 119 10.06 13.81 -9.42
N LYS A 120 11.20 14.29 -8.92
CA LYS A 120 12.49 13.62 -9.03
C LYS A 120 12.85 12.89 -7.74
N ILE A 121 12.61 13.55 -6.61
CA ILE A 121 12.85 13.01 -5.27
C ILE A 121 11.63 13.32 -4.41
N LYS A 122 11.16 12.34 -3.65
CA LYS A 122 10.23 12.55 -2.54
C LYS A 122 10.83 11.96 -1.27
N LYS A 123 10.99 12.78 -0.23
CA LYS A 123 11.42 12.35 1.11
C LYS A 123 10.19 12.19 1.98
N ILE A 124 10.05 11.02 2.59
CA ILE A 124 8.98 10.69 3.54
C ILE A 124 9.49 10.91 4.95
N ALA A 125 8.73 11.66 5.76
CA ALA A 125 9.09 12.06 7.12
C ALA A 125 10.58 12.47 7.27
N PRO A 126 11.05 13.52 6.56
CA PRO A 126 12.48 13.88 6.52
C PRO A 126 13.08 14.22 7.90
N ALA A 127 12.26 14.60 8.87
CA ALA A 127 12.69 14.88 10.25
C ALA A 127 12.75 13.62 11.14
N PHE A 128 12.37 12.45 10.64
CA PHE A 128 12.37 11.20 11.38
C PHE A 128 13.77 10.87 11.92
N ASN A 129 13.83 10.37 13.16
CA ASN A 129 15.04 9.93 13.85
C ASN A 129 16.23 10.90 13.70
N SER A 130 16.07 12.13 14.24
CA SER A 130 17.10 13.18 14.18
C SER A 130 17.52 13.58 12.76
N ASN A 131 16.54 13.72 11.86
CA ASN A 131 16.72 14.02 10.43
C ASN A 131 17.42 12.92 9.60
N ALA A 132 17.42 11.68 10.07
CA ALA A 132 17.83 10.54 9.24
C ALA A 132 16.85 10.32 8.06
N GLY A 133 15.59 10.73 8.23
CA GLY A 133 14.52 10.49 7.26
C GLY A 133 13.98 9.06 7.35
N LEU A 134 12.70 8.87 7.02
CA LEU A 134 12.07 7.55 7.07
C LEU A 134 12.27 6.79 5.76
N GLU A 135 12.10 7.47 4.63
CA GLU A 135 12.32 6.93 3.29
C GLU A 135 12.65 8.05 2.30
N THR A 136 13.46 7.75 1.28
CA THR A 136 13.66 8.64 0.12
C THR A 136 13.33 7.88 -1.16
N GLN A 137 12.36 8.40 -1.92
CA GLN A 137 11.92 7.87 -3.21
C GLN A 137 12.55 8.68 -4.34
N GLN A 138 13.42 8.07 -5.12
CA GLN A 138 14.02 8.64 -6.33
C GLN A 138 13.28 8.13 -7.56
N TYR A 139 12.70 9.03 -8.34
CA TYR A 139 11.87 8.73 -9.50
C TYR A 139 12.67 8.90 -10.79
N ASP A 140 12.60 7.89 -11.66
CA ASP A 140 13.18 7.92 -13.00
C ASP A 140 12.11 7.82 -14.06
N TYR A 141 12.31 8.49 -15.20
CA TYR A 141 11.36 8.50 -16.31
C TYR A 141 12.07 8.31 -17.64
N ASN A 142 11.36 7.74 -18.61
CA ASN A 142 11.83 7.74 -19.99
C ASN A 142 11.55 9.08 -20.68
N ILE A 143 11.99 9.21 -21.93
CA ILE A 143 11.80 10.42 -22.74
C ILE A 143 10.33 10.73 -23.07
N ARG A 144 9.43 9.74 -22.94
CA ARG A 144 7.97 9.89 -23.12
C ARG A 144 7.25 10.29 -21.82
N GLY A 145 7.99 10.43 -20.71
CA GLY A 145 7.42 10.74 -19.41
C GLY A 145 6.83 9.55 -18.66
N TRP A 146 6.98 8.32 -19.17
CA TRP A 146 6.57 7.12 -18.42
C TRP A 146 7.57 6.85 -17.31
N LEU A 147 7.05 6.40 -16.16
CA LEU A 147 7.84 6.04 -15.00
C LEU A 147 8.68 4.79 -15.32
N LEU A 148 10.00 4.89 -15.17
CA LEU A 148 10.90 3.74 -15.26
C LEU A 148 11.05 3.03 -13.92
N GLY A 149 10.72 3.69 -12.82
CA GLY A 149 10.77 3.08 -11.49
C GLY A 149 11.00 4.08 -10.37
N VAL A 150 11.03 3.56 -9.16
CA VAL A 150 11.38 4.28 -7.94
C VAL A 150 12.52 3.52 -7.25
N ASN A 151 13.56 4.23 -6.84
CA ASN A 151 14.73 3.65 -6.17
C ASN A 151 15.41 2.53 -6.99
N ARG A 152 15.52 2.71 -8.31
CA ARG A 152 16.08 1.68 -9.22
C ARG A 152 17.51 1.27 -8.86
N ASN A 153 18.33 2.22 -8.39
CA ASN A 153 19.68 1.89 -7.91
C ASN A 153 19.65 0.91 -6.73
N TYR A 154 18.72 1.09 -5.78
CA TYR A 154 18.54 0.18 -4.65
C TYR A 154 18.14 -1.22 -5.13
N VAL A 155 17.25 -1.34 -6.11
CA VAL A 155 16.85 -2.62 -6.71
C VAL A 155 18.05 -3.37 -7.29
N GLY A 156 19.03 -2.66 -7.87
CA GLY A 156 20.26 -3.25 -8.39
C GLY A 156 21.25 -3.73 -7.31
N THR A 157 21.15 -3.24 -6.07
CA THR A 157 22.10 -3.60 -4.99
C THR A 157 21.80 -4.97 -4.36
N ILE A 158 22.86 -5.67 -3.96
CA ILE A 158 22.80 -6.86 -3.09
C ILE A 158 22.98 -6.39 -1.65
N GLY A 159 22.18 -6.91 -0.72
CA GLY A 159 22.21 -6.51 0.68
C GLY A 159 21.27 -5.35 1.02
N GLN A 160 20.85 -5.32 2.29
CA GLN A 160 20.23 -4.16 2.91
C GLN A 160 21.33 -3.16 3.28
N ASN A 161 21.40 -2.04 2.56
CA ASN A 161 22.37 -0.98 2.80
C ASN A 161 21.75 0.25 3.50
N GLY A 162 20.48 0.16 3.89
CA GLY A 162 19.73 1.26 4.51
C GLY A 162 19.42 2.45 3.59
N SER A 163 19.68 2.34 2.28
CA SER A 163 19.45 3.45 1.33
C SER A 163 17.99 3.66 0.94
N ALA A 164 17.17 2.61 1.02
CA ALA A 164 15.73 2.65 0.77
C ALA A 164 15.04 1.46 1.44
N LYS A 165 13.74 1.58 1.68
CA LYS A 165 12.85 0.52 2.18
C LYS A 165 12.24 -0.29 1.05
N PHE A 166 11.85 0.37 -0.04
CA PHE A 166 11.24 -0.27 -1.21
C PHE A 166 11.75 0.34 -2.51
N GLY A 167 11.87 -0.47 -3.56
CA GLY A 167 12.16 -0.01 -4.90
C GLY A 167 11.59 -0.92 -5.97
N PHE A 168 11.34 -0.35 -7.15
CA PHE A 168 10.95 -1.10 -8.34
C PHE A 168 11.47 -0.46 -9.62
N GLU A 169 11.56 -1.28 -10.67
CA GLU A 169 11.95 -0.91 -12.02
C GLU A 169 10.97 -1.51 -13.03
N LEU A 170 10.61 -0.73 -14.06
CA LEU A 170 9.68 -1.11 -15.12
C LEU A 170 10.40 -1.13 -16.48
N GLY A 171 10.15 -2.20 -17.24
CA GLY A 171 10.56 -2.33 -18.64
C GLY A 171 9.47 -1.90 -19.60
N TYR A 172 9.87 -1.35 -20.75
CA TYR A 172 8.97 -1.04 -21.87
C TYR A 172 9.63 -1.49 -23.18
N ASP A 173 10.12 -0.55 -23.98
CA ASP A 173 10.90 -0.78 -25.20
C ASP A 173 12.34 -1.22 -24.90
N LYS A 174 12.86 -0.86 -23.73
CA LYS A 174 14.19 -1.25 -23.25
C LYS A 174 14.11 -2.42 -22.29
N LEU A 175 14.87 -3.47 -22.60
CA LEU A 175 14.91 -4.71 -21.82
C LEU A 175 15.95 -4.71 -20.69
N ALA A 176 17.03 -3.93 -20.85
CA ALA A 176 18.08 -3.82 -19.84
C ALA A 176 17.59 -3.05 -18.61
N ASN A 177 18.05 -3.49 -17.43
CA ASN A 177 17.68 -2.93 -16.13
C ASN A 177 18.85 -2.96 -15.13
N SER A 178 18.62 -2.41 -13.93
CA SER A 178 19.63 -2.25 -12.88
C SER A 178 20.23 -3.54 -12.33
N THR A 179 19.59 -4.70 -12.49
CA THR A 179 20.08 -5.99 -11.97
C THR A 179 20.92 -6.75 -12.98
N GLY A 180 20.92 -6.32 -14.25
CA GLY A 180 21.53 -7.05 -15.37
C GLY A 180 20.69 -8.22 -15.90
N ARG A 181 19.51 -8.51 -15.32
CA ARG A 181 18.59 -9.57 -15.79
C ARG A 181 17.54 -9.01 -16.73
N ASN A 182 17.82 -9.01 -18.04
CA ASN A 182 16.91 -8.45 -19.05
C ASN A 182 15.44 -8.92 -18.93
N PHE A 183 14.51 -8.03 -19.27
CA PHE A 183 13.11 -8.39 -19.52
C PHE A 183 12.97 -9.24 -20.80
N LEU A 184 11.91 -10.05 -20.86
CA LEU A 184 11.71 -11.04 -21.91
C LEU A 184 11.49 -10.42 -23.30
N ALA A 185 10.57 -9.46 -23.42
CA ALA A 185 10.14 -8.93 -24.72
C ALA A 185 9.73 -7.46 -24.67
N ALA A 186 10.16 -6.68 -25.67
CA ALA A 186 9.99 -5.23 -25.68
C ALA A 186 8.56 -4.84 -26.05
N GLN A 187 8.02 -3.83 -25.38
CA GLN A 187 6.67 -3.30 -25.59
C GLN A 187 6.74 -1.84 -26.07
N TYR A 188 6.39 -1.61 -27.34
CA TYR A 188 6.46 -0.28 -27.97
C TYR A 188 5.16 0.53 -27.87
N ASN A 189 4.07 -0.15 -27.53
CA ASN A 189 2.70 0.36 -27.42
C ASN A 189 2.35 0.89 -26.01
N GLY A 190 3.34 0.98 -25.11
CA GLY A 190 3.18 1.45 -23.74
C GLY A 190 2.65 0.43 -22.74
N ASN A 191 2.51 -0.83 -23.12
CA ASN A 191 2.42 -1.91 -22.15
C ASN A 191 3.76 -2.07 -21.43
N ILE A 192 3.72 -2.62 -20.21
CA ILE A 192 4.92 -2.86 -19.42
C ILE A 192 5.49 -4.22 -19.84
N ALA A 193 6.75 -4.27 -20.26
CA ALA A 193 7.42 -5.51 -20.63
C ALA A 193 7.69 -6.42 -19.42
N GLY A 194 7.96 -5.80 -18.27
CA GLY A 194 8.21 -6.50 -17.02
C GLY A 194 8.43 -5.53 -15.87
N MET A 195 8.46 -6.07 -14.66
CA MET A 195 8.71 -5.33 -13.43
C MET A 195 9.75 -6.08 -12.59
N ILE A 196 10.71 -5.37 -12.01
CA ILE A 196 11.59 -5.88 -10.95
C ILE A 196 11.31 -5.09 -9.68
N TRP A 197 11.29 -5.75 -8.53
CA TRP A 197 11.15 -5.07 -7.24
C TRP A 197 11.98 -5.73 -6.15
N LYS A 198 12.24 -4.95 -5.10
CA LYS A 198 12.99 -5.34 -3.92
C LYS A 198 12.51 -4.53 -2.72
N SER A 199 12.50 -5.14 -1.55
CA SER A 199 12.19 -4.53 -0.26
C SER A 199 13.30 -4.84 0.74
N ASP A 200 13.39 -4.04 1.80
CA ASP A 200 14.32 -4.30 2.90
C ASP A 200 13.85 -5.41 3.84
N GLY A 201 12.57 -5.81 3.79
CA GLY A 201 12.02 -6.90 4.59
C GLY A 201 12.75 -8.23 4.45
N ASP A 202 13.26 -8.56 3.27
CA ASP A 202 13.93 -9.86 3.01
C ASP A 202 15.19 -9.82 2.12
N ASP A 203 15.47 -8.67 1.49
CA ASP A 203 16.59 -8.45 0.56
C ASP A 203 16.53 -9.29 -0.74
N VAL A 204 15.33 -9.78 -1.11
CA VAL A 204 15.15 -10.61 -2.31
C VAL A 204 14.71 -9.77 -3.50
N ARG A 205 15.46 -9.87 -4.60
CA ARG A 205 15.08 -9.24 -5.87
C ARG A 205 14.11 -10.17 -6.60
N ARG A 206 12.99 -9.62 -7.04
CA ARG A 206 11.91 -10.36 -7.70
C ARG A 206 11.56 -9.73 -9.03
N LYS A 207 11.13 -10.53 -9.99
CA LYS A 207 10.89 -10.12 -11.36
C LYS A 207 9.62 -10.75 -11.90
N TYR A 208 8.91 -9.97 -12.69
CA TYR A 208 7.90 -10.42 -13.63
C TYR A 208 8.29 -10.08 -15.07
N ASP A 209 8.10 -11.03 -15.97
CA ASP A 209 7.96 -10.76 -17.40
C ASP A 209 6.49 -10.86 -17.81
N PHE A 210 6.02 -9.85 -18.54
CA PHE A 210 4.62 -9.76 -18.94
C PHE A 210 4.45 -10.04 -20.44
N THR A 211 3.44 -10.83 -20.78
CA THR A 211 3.01 -11.06 -22.16
C THR A 211 1.56 -10.65 -22.33
N TYR A 212 1.20 -10.27 -23.56
CA TYR A 212 -0.11 -9.75 -23.91
C TYR A 212 -0.60 -10.37 -25.21
N ASP A 213 -1.92 -10.43 -25.38
CA ASP A 213 -2.52 -10.70 -26.68
C ASP A 213 -2.54 -9.44 -27.57
N ALA A 214 -3.03 -9.60 -28.80
CA ALA A 214 -3.14 -8.50 -29.75
C ALA A 214 -4.14 -7.39 -29.33
N ALA A 215 -5.06 -7.69 -28.40
CA ALA A 215 -5.99 -6.72 -27.82
C ALA A 215 -5.40 -5.99 -26.59
N ASN A 216 -4.13 -6.27 -26.25
CA ASN A 216 -3.43 -5.77 -25.07
C ASN A 216 -3.97 -6.30 -23.74
N ARG A 217 -4.64 -7.45 -23.72
CA ARG A 217 -5.01 -8.13 -22.47
C ARG A 217 -3.83 -8.96 -21.98
N ILE A 218 -3.68 -9.06 -20.66
CA ILE A 218 -2.57 -9.82 -20.06
C ILE A 218 -2.72 -11.31 -20.38
N MET A 219 -1.64 -11.98 -20.78
CA MET A 219 -1.65 -13.43 -21.00
C MET A 219 -0.82 -14.16 -19.95
N LYS A 220 0.30 -13.59 -19.53
CA LYS A 220 1.19 -14.18 -18.54
C LYS A 220 1.95 -13.12 -17.76
N SER A 221 2.15 -13.39 -16.48
CA SER A 221 3.10 -12.71 -15.59
C SER A 221 4.07 -13.77 -15.07
N ALA A 222 5.16 -13.99 -15.79
CA ALA A 222 6.12 -15.03 -15.46
C ALA A 222 7.04 -14.57 -14.32
N PHE A 223 6.96 -15.24 -13.17
CA PHE A 223 7.73 -14.90 -11.98
C PHE A 223 9.13 -15.51 -12.01
N GLU A 224 10.12 -14.73 -11.57
CA GLU A 224 11.46 -15.16 -11.18
C GLU A 224 11.89 -14.40 -9.92
N GLN A 225 12.78 -14.99 -9.13
CA GLN A 225 13.46 -14.31 -8.03
C GLN A 225 14.94 -14.65 -8.02
N ASP A 226 15.70 -13.81 -7.33
CA ASP A 226 17.12 -13.93 -7.09
C ASP A 226 17.37 -13.78 -5.59
N ASP A 227 17.08 -14.88 -4.87
CA ASP A 227 17.13 -14.97 -3.40
C ASP A 227 18.50 -15.38 -2.86
N ASP A 228 19.34 -16.00 -3.70
CA ASP A 228 20.74 -16.35 -3.39
C ASP A 228 21.74 -15.32 -3.94
N HIS A 229 21.24 -14.24 -4.57
CA HIS A 229 22.02 -13.20 -5.24
C HIS A 229 22.96 -13.70 -6.35
N ASN A 230 22.66 -14.87 -6.91
CA ASN A 230 23.49 -15.54 -7.91
C ASN A 230 22.67 -16.02 -9.11
N SER A 231 21.44 -16.52 -8.90
CA SER A 231 20.66 -17.14 -9.96
C SER A 231 19.18 -16.76 -9.93
N TRP A 232 18.74 -16.08 -10.99
CA TRP A 232 17.32 -15.85 -11.27
C TRP A 232 16.61 -17.16 -11.61
N ASN A 233 15.67 -17.59 -10.77
CA ASN A 233 14.91 -18.81 -10.95
C ASN A 233 13.51 -18.71 -10.32
N ASN A 234 12.69 -19.75 -10.50
CA ASN A 234 11.39 -19.90 -9.85
C ASN A 234 11.16 -21.33 -9.33
N THR A 235 12.23 -22.05 -9.03
CA THR A 235 12.18 -23.49 -8.72
C THR A 235 11.55 -23.73 -7.34
N THR A 236 11.94 -22.95 -6.33
CA THR A 236 11.36 -23.05 -4.98
C THR A 236 10.13 -22.16 -4.85
N ILE A 237 10.22 -20.93 -5.35
CA ILE A 237 9.18 -19.91 -5.21
C ILE A 237 8.71 -19.47 -6.58
N ASN A 238 7.42 -19.59 -6.81
CA ASN A 238 6.78 -19.22 -8.06
C ASN A 238 5.43 -18.56 -7.77
N PHE A 239 5.29 -17.32 -8.23
CA PHE A 239 4.04 -16.56 -8.19
C PHE A 239 3.54 -16.21 -9.60
N THR A 240 3.80 -17.08 -10.57
CA THR A 240 3.35 -16.89 -11.96
C THR A 240 1.83 -16.88 -12.03
N THR A 241 1.28 -15.91 -12.78
CA THR A 241 -0.12 -15.91 -13.20
C THR A 241 -0.18 -16.09 -14.71
N GLN A 242 -1.11 -16.91 -15.20
CA GLN A 242 -1.35 -17.05 -16.63
C GLN A 242 -2.83 -17.22 -16.96
N MET A 243 -3.23 -16.72 -18.12
CA MET A 243 -4.59 -16.82 -18.65
C MET A 243 -4.66 -17.98 -19.63
N GLY A 244 -5.51 -18.97 -19.37
CA GLY A 244 -5.49 -20.25 -20.09
C GLY A 244 -4.11 -20.91 -20.03
N ASP A 245 -3.52 -21.17 -21.20
CA ASP A 245 -2.15 -21.69 -21.33
C ASP A 245 -1.07 -20.59 -21.33
N GLY A 246 -1.47 -19.32 -21.27
CA GLY A 246 -0.59 -18.14 -21.34
C GLY A 246 -0.09 -17.80 -22.74
N ILE A 247 -0.59 -18.47 -23.78
CA ILE A 247 -0.15 -18.35 -25.19
C ILE A 247 -1.34 -18.09 -26.11
N ASP A 248 -2.36 -18.96 -26.11
CA ASP A 248 -3.55 -18.84 -26.96
C ASP A 248 -4.62 -17.96 -26.28
N PRO A 249 -4.90 -16.76 -26.83
CA PRO A 249 -5.91 -15.87 -26.27
C PRO A 249 -7.32 -16.46 -26.22
N ALA A 250 -7.64 -17.43 -27.09
CA ALA A 250 -8.96 -18.08 -27.12
C ALA A 250 -9.19 -19.03 -25.93
N LEU A 251 -8.11 -19.47 -25.26
CA LEU A 251 -8.18 -20.25 -24.03
C LEU A 251 -8.27 -19.35 -22.80
N GLY A 252 -7.61 -18.20 -22.81
CA GLY A 252 -7.64 -17.23 -21.72
C GLY A 252 -8.91 -16.38 -21.68
N TYR A 253 -9.46 -16.02 -22.84
CA TYR A 253 -10.57 -15.07 -22.94
C TYR A 253 -11.57 -15.43 -24.02
N ASP A 254 -12.82 -14.99 -23.84
CA ASP A 254 -13.81 -14.98 -24.92
C ASP A 254 -13.74 -13.70 -25.78
N ALA A 255 -14.61 -13.63 -26.80
CA ALA A 255 -14.68 -12.52 -27.73
C ALA A 255 -15.19 -11.20 -27.11
N ASN A 256 -15.86 -11.25 -25.96
CA ASN A 256 -16.35 -10.08 -25.23
C ASN A 256 -15.34 -9.57 -24.18
N GLY A 257 -14.18 -10.23 -24.06
CA GLY A 257 -13.22 -9.93 -23.00
C GLY A 257 -13.62 -10.50 -21.65
N ASN A 258 -14.38 -11.59 -21.61
CA ASN A 258 -14.53 -12.33 -20.38
C ASN A 258 -13.36 -13.29 -20.18
N ILE A 259 -12.87 -13.38 -18.95
CA ILE A 259 -11.88 -14.39 -18.55
C ILE A 259 -12.52 -15.77 -18.67
N LYS A 260 -11.85 -16.71 -19.34
CA LYS A 260 -12.25 -18.11 -19.44
C LYS A 260 -11.50 -19.02 -18.49
N ALA A 261 -10.21 -18.75 -18.30
CA ALA A 261 -9.37 -19.52 -17.40
C ALA A 261 -8.24 -18.68 -16.82
N MET A 262 -7.94 -18.89 -15.54
CA MET A 262 -6.82 -18.25 -14.84
C MET A 262 -6.10 -19.27 -13.98
N LYS A 263 -4.78 -19.32 -14.10
CA LYS A 263 -3.91 -20.15 -13.28
C LYS A 263 -2.96 -19.30 -12.47
N GLN A 264 -2.89 -19.54 -11.16
CA GLN A 264 -1.97 -18.87 -10.25
C GLN A 264 -1.12 -19.90 -9.51
N PHE A 265 0.19 -19.65 -9.45
CA PHE A 265 1.11 -20.42 -8.62
C PHE A 265 1.32 -19.70 -7.30
N GLY A 266 1.51 -20.45 -6.21
CA GLY A 266 1.84 -19.88 -4.91
C GLY A 266 2.71 -20.81 -4.10
N TRP A 267 3.43 -20.21 -3.15
CA TRP A 267 4.24 -20.94 -2.19
C TRP A 267 3.52 -21.05 -0.85
N LYS A 268 3.39 -22.28 -0.36
CA LYS A 268 2.92 -22.56 1.01
C LYS A 268 4.11 -22.70 1.92
N LEU A 269 3.95 -22.20 3.14
CA LEU A 269 4.94 -22.34 4.19
C LEU A 269 5.29 -23.83 4.38
N GLY A 270 6.57 -24.14 4.27
CA GLY A 270 7.10 -25.51 4.43
C GLY A 270 7.03 -26.41 3.19
N ALA A 271 6.53 -25.92 2.06
CA ALA A 271 6.60 -26.63 0.79
C ALA A 271 8.01 -26.52 0.16
N SER A 272 8.49 -27.61 -0.45
CA SER A 272 9.79 -27.66 -1.14
C SER A 272 9.81 -26.90 -2.47
N SER A 273 8.64 -26.70 -3.07
CA SER A 273 8.43 -25.91 -4.28
C SER A 273 7.01 -25.35 -4.31
N SER A 274 6.80 -24.32 -5.11
CA SER A 274 5.47 -23.74 -5.34
C SER A 274 4.64 -24.63 -6.23
N THR A 275 3.35 -24.72 -5.93
CA THR A 275 2.36 -25.43 -6.76
C THR A 275 1.35 -24.43 -7.31
N PRO A 276 0.59 -24.80 -8.34
CA PRO A 276 -0.67 -24.11 -8.62
C PRO A 276 -1.51 -24.04 -7.33
N ILE A 277 -1.98 -22.84 -6.99
CA ILE A 277 -2.95 -22.59 -5.92
C ILE A 277 -4.34 -22.33 -6.51
N ASP A 278 -4.39 -21.86 -7.75
CA ASP A 278 -5.60 -21.68 -8.55
C ASP A 278 -5.37 -22.21 -9.98
N ASP A 279 -6.34 -22.92 -10.55
CA ASP A 279 -6.48 -23.33 -11.97
C ASP A 279 -7.96 -23.25 -12.34
N LEU A 280 -8.43 -22.01 -12.36
CA LEU A 280 -9.82 -21.63 -12.44
C LEU A 280 -10.35 -21.76 -13.86
N THR A 281 -11.55 -22.30 -13.97
CA THR A 281 -12.38 -22.25 -15.19
C THR A 281 -13.63 -21.43 -14.92
N TYR A 282 -13.89 -20.45 -15.78
CA TYR A 282 -14.99 -19.50 -15.63
C TYR A 282 -16.13 -19.89 -16.56
N ASN A 283 -17.28 -20.17 -15.98
CA ASN A 283 -18.51 -20.50 -16.69
C ASN A 283 -19.47 -19.31 -16.62
N TYR A 284 -20.17 -19.03 -17.72
CA TYR A 284 -21.06 -17.87 -17.84
C TYR A 284 -22.51 -18.31 -18.07
N LYS A 285 -23.49 -17.48 -17.69
CA LYS A 285 -24.92 -17.71 -17.95
C LYS A 285 -25.24 -17.54 -19.44
N THR A 286 -25.04 -18.60 -20.22
CA THR A 286 -25.21 -18.62 -21.68
C THR A 286 -26.67 -18.65 -22.13
N SER A 287 -27.58 -19.21 -21.33
CA SER A 287 -29.02 -19.21 -21.61
C SER A 287 -29.61 -17.80 -21.73
N GLU A 288 -28.98 -16.80 -21.08
CA GLU A 288 -29.36 -15.39 -21.11
C GLU A 288 -28.54 -14.55 -22.11
N ASN A 289 -27.57 -15.13 -22.82
CA ASN A 289 -26.57 -14.41 -23.63
C ASN A 289 -25.91 -13.24 -22.84
N SER A 290 -25.43 -13.54 -21.64
CA SER A 290 -24.93 -12.52 -20.69
C SER A 290 -23.44 -12.68 -20.38
N ASN A 291 -22.84 -11.64 -19.78
CA ASN A 291 -21.48 -11.66 -19.24
C ASN A 291 -21.45 -12.01 -17.73
N LYS A 292 -22.56 -12.51 -17.18
CA LYS A 292 -22.70 -12.90 -15.77
C LYS A 292 -22.05 -14.26 -15.53
N LEU A 293 -21.25 -14.39 -14.49
CA LEU A 293 -20.67 -15.68 -14.09
C LEU A 293 -21.78 -16.61 -13.61
N LEU A 294 -21.77 -17.85 -14.08
CA LEU A 294 -22.56 -18.94 -13.55
C LEU A 294 -21.82 -19.64 -12.41
N ALA A 295 -20.55 -19.96 -12.64
CA ALA A 295 -19.68 -20.64 -11.70
C ALA A 295 -18.20 -20.36 -12.01
N VAL A 296 -17.36 -20.47 -10.99
CA VAL A 296 -15.91 -20.53 -11.13
C VAL A 296 -15.47 -21.83 -10.48
N THR A 297 -14.98 -22.75 -11.30
CA THR A 297 -14.63 -24.09 -10.84
C THR A 297 -13.13 -24.25 -10.77
N GLU A 298 -12.67 -25.03 -9.79
CA GLU A 298 -11.25 -25.36 -9.63
C GLU A 298 -10.91 -26.69 -10.32
N SER A 299 -9.67 -26.83 -10.81
CA SER A 299 -9.20 -28.10 -11.35
C SER A 299 -9.18 -29.17 -10.26
N ALA A 300 -9.75 -30.35 -10.56
CA ALA A 300 -9.78 -31.48 -9.62
C ALA A 300 -8.37 -31.91 -9.13
N ALA A 301 -7.31 -31.57 -9.87
CA ALA A 301 -5.93 -31.86 -9.50
C ALA A 301 -5.34 -30.92 -8.43
N ILE A 302 -5.92 -29.73 -8.22
CA ILE A 302 -5.46 -28.74 -7.23
C ILE A 302 -6.05 -28.99 -5.83
N ASN A 303 -7.07 -29.85 -5.75
CA ASN A 303 -7.80 -30.23 -4.54
C ASN A 303 -8.60 -29.04 -3.99
N THR A 304 -9.85 -29.26 -3.57
CA THR A 304 -10.76 -28.23 -3.04
C THR A 304 -10.36 -27.72 -1.65
N LEU A 305 -9.08 -27.84 -1.29
CA LEU A 305 -8.56 -27.52 0.03
C LEU A 305 -8.19 -26.04 0.08
N ASP A 306 -8.82 -25.31 1.00
CA ASP A 306 -8.47 -23.94 1.33
C ASP A 306 -6.98 -23.86 1.74
N ASN A 307 -6.16 -23.30 0.85
CA ASN A 307 -4.71 -23.25 1.01
C ASN A 307 -4.28 -22.23 2.07
N LYS A 308 -5.22 -21.45 2.62
CA LYS A 308 -4.99 -20.37 3.58
C LYS A 308 -4.06 -19.28 3.05
N LEU A 309 -3.97 -19.13 1.72
CA LEU A 309 -3.18 -18.09 1.06
C LEU A 309 -4.04 -16.94 0.54
N GLY A 310 -5.37 -17.03 0.71
CA GLY A 310 -6.33 -16.06 0.20
C GLY A 310 -6.76 -16.32 -1.24
N ASP A 311 -6.28 -17.40 -1.85
CA ASP A 311 -6.68 -18.00 -3.12
C ASP A 311 -8.19 -18.31 -3.19
N PHE A 312 -8.66 -18.57 -4.40
CA PHE A 312 -10.03 -19.03 -4.60
C PHE A 312 -10.17 -20.46 -4.08
N THR A 313 -11.35 -20.81 -3.59
CA THR A 313 -11.66 -22.20 -3.24
C THR A 313 -13.05 -22.53 -3.72
N ASP A 314 -13.15 -23.53 -4.59
CA ASP A 314 -14.42 -24.10 -5.06
C ASP A 314 -15.06 -24.92 -3.92
N LYS A 315 -15.80 -24.23 -3.05
CA LYS A 315 -16.49 -24.84 -1.90
C LYS A 315 -17.86 -25.35 -2.28
N ASN A 316 -18.38 -25.00 -3.46
CA ASN A 316 -19.67 -25.42 -3.96
C ASN A 316 -19.52 -26.20 -5.26
N ILE A 317 -19.39 -27.53 -5.13
CA ILE A 317 -19.28 -28.46 -6.28
C ILE A 317 -20.57 -28.60 -7.12
N SER A 318 -21.55 -27.72 -6.94
CA SER A 318 -22.77 -27.65 -7.74
C SER A 318 -22.54 -26.77 -8.97
N PRO A 319 -23.24 -26.98 -10.11
CA PRO A 319 -22.96 -26.22 -11.35
C PRO A 319 -23.16 -24.71 -11.26
N ASP A 320 -23.89 -24.22 -10.24
CA ASP A 320 -24.29 -22.83 -10.09
C ASP A 320 -23.78 -22.27 -8.76
N ASP A 321 -22.82 -21.34 -8.84
CA ASP A 321 -22.25 -20.67 -7.66
C ASP A 321 -22.89 -19.32 -7.38
N TYR A 322 -23.28 -18.63 -8.46
CA TYR A 322 -23.61 -17.22 -8.48
C TYR A 322 -25.04 -16.99 -8.94
N ASP A 323 -25.71 -16.04 -8.29
CA ASP A 323 -27.00 -15.55 -8.74
C ASP A 323 -27.08 -14.03 -8.73
N TYR A 324 -28.02 -13.46 -9.51
CA TYR A 324 -28.06 -12.03 -9.79
C TYR A 324 -29.48 -11.47 -9.70
N ASP A 325 -29.58 -10.20 -9.33
CA ASP A 325 -30.81 -9.44 -9.51
C ASP A 325 -31.05 -9.04 -10.98
N LEU A 326 -32.19 -8.39 -11.25
CA LEU A 326 -32.57 -7.92 -12.59
C LEU A 326 -31.64 -6.83 -13.14
N ASN A 327 -30.94 -6.10 -12.28
CA ASN A 327 -29.95 -5.10 -12.68
C ASN A 327 -28.58 -5.73 -12.96
N GLY A 328 -28.42 -7.03 -12.69
CA GLY A 328 -27.18 -7.77 -12.88
C GLY A 328 -26.21 -7.68 -11.70
N ASN A 329 -26.66 -7.26 -10.52
CA ASN A 329 -25.83 -7.28 -9.33
C ASN A 329 -25.79 -8.70 -8.74
N LEU A 330 -24.62 -9.15 -8.30
CA LEU A 330 -24.48 -10.46 -7.65
C LEU A 330 -25.20 -10.50 -6.30
N ILE A 331 -26.20 -11.36 -6.13
CA ILE A 331 -26.96 -11.51 -4.88
C ILE A 331 -26.57 -12.73 -4.05
N MET A 332 -25.76 -13.64 -4.60
CA MET A 332 -25.32 -14.87 -3.92
C MET A 332 -23.96 -15.29 -4.44
N ASP A 333 -23.09 -15.74 -3.53
CA ASP A 333 -21.81 -16.39 -3.82
C ASP A 333 -21.64 -17.57 -2.87
N LYS A 334 -21.85 -18.78 -3.40
CA LYS A 334 -21.79 -20.01 -2.59
C LYS A 334 -20.37 -20.38 -2.18
N ASN A 335 -19.35 -19.99 -2.95
CA ASN A 335 -17.95 -20.27 -2.65
C ASN A 335 -17.46 -19.50 -1.43
N LYS A 336 -17.93 -18.26 -1.24
CA LYS A 336 -17.67 -17.45 -0.03
C LYS A 336 -18.74 -17.63 1.05
N SER A 337 -19.69 -18.55 0.87
CA SER A 337 -20.84 -18.74 1.77
C SER A 337 -21.65 -17.44 2.00
N ILE A 338 -21.73 -16.59 0.98
CA ILE A 338 -22.57 -15.41 0.95
C ILE A 338 -23.95 -15.83 0.47
N ASN A 339 -24.90 -15.91 1.42
CA ASN A 339 -26.25 -16.40 1.16
C ASN A 339 -27.16 -15.37 0.51
N ALA A 340 -26.92 -14.08 0.78
CA ALA A 340 -27.73 -12.99 0.27
C ALA A 340 -26.95 -11.67 0.26
N ILE A 341 -27.10 -10.92 -0.82
CA ILE A 341 -26.72 -9.51 -0.91
C ILE A 341 -27.92 -8.70 -1.36
N VAL A 342 -28.30 -7.71 -0.58
CA VAL A 342 -29.35 -6.74 -0.92
C VAL A 342 -28.69 -5.45 -1.34
N TYR A 343 -29.02 -4.97 -2.55
CA TYR A 343 -28.51 -3.72 -3.11
C TYR A 343 -29.49 -2.58 -2.94
N ASN A 344 -28.96 -1.37 -2.83
CA ASN A 344 -29.75 -0.16 -2.98
C ASN A 344 -29.89 0.24 -4.47
N HIS A 345 -30.65 1.31 -4.75
CA HIS A 345 -30.87 1.82 -6.11
C HIS A 345 -29.61 2.39 -6.80
N LEU A 346 -28.47 2.50 -6.09
CA LEU A 346 -27.17 2.86 -6.65
C LEU A 346 -26.32 1.61 -6.99
N ASN A 347 -26.91 0.40 -6.92
CA ASN A 347 -26.21 -0.88 -7.06
C ASN A 347 -25.06 -1.06 -6.05
N LYS A 348 -25.18 -0.48 -4.84
CA LYS A 348 -24.24 -0.68 -3.73
C LYS A 348 -24.78 -1.69 -2.72
N PRO A 349 -23.95 -2.63 -2.21
CA PRO A 349 -24.38 -3.57 -1.18
C PRO A 349 -24.84 -2.84 0.07
N GLN A 350 -26.10 -3.04 0.47
CA GLN A 350 -26.71 -2.47 1.67
C GLN A 350 -26.75 -3.47 2.82
N ALA A 351 -27.02 -4.75 2.54
CA ALA A 351 -26.98 -5.81 3.54
C ALA A 351 -26.41 -7.08 2.91
N VAL A 352 -25.53 -7.75 3.65
CA VAL A 352 -24.89 -9.01 3.28
C VAL A 352 -25.10 -10.01 4.40
N THR A 353 -25.54 -11.22 4.06
CA THR A 353 -25.64 -12.36 4.99
C THR A 353 -24.60 -13.41 4.62
N VAL A 354 -23.77 -13.79 5.59
CA VAL A 354 -22.67 -14.75 5.42
C VAL A 354 -22.85 -15.91 6.40
N ASN A 355 -22.60 -17.15 5.94
CA ASN A 355 -22.76 -18.37 6.74
C ASN A 355 -24.15 -18.51 7.39
N ALA A 356 -25.19 -18.00 6.71
CA ALA A 356 -26.60 -17.94 7.10
C ALA A 356 -26.94 -17.14 8.37
N ILE A 357 -25.98 -16.86 9.26
CA ILE A 357 -26.22 -16.21 10.55
C ILE A 357 -25.50 -14.87 10.69
N ASN A 358 -24.35 -14.65 10.08
CA ASN A 358 -23.57 -13.43 10.26
C ASN A 358 -24.01 -12.35 9.27
N SER A 359 -23.88 -11.08 9.64
CA SER A 359 -24.33 -9.99 8.77
C SER A 359 -23.38 -8.80 8.71
N ILE A 360 -23.36 -8.15 7.54
CA ILE A 360 -22.69 -6.88 7.29
C ILE A 360 -23.74 -5.92 6.69
N THR A 361 -23.93 -4.76 7.31
CA THR A 361 -24.87 -3.73 6.83
C THR A 361 -24.14 -2.43 6.56
N TYR A 362 -24.44 -1.80 5.43
CA TYR A 362 -23.85 -0.53 5.01
C TYR A 362 -24.92 0.55 4.88
N THR A 363 -24.55 1.77 5.26
CA THR A 363 -25.36 2.98 5.02
C THR A 363 -24.59 3.93 4.13
N TYR A 364 -25.25 4.44 3.08
CA TYR A 364 -24.67 5.38 2.13
C TYR A 364 -25.49 6.65 2.04
N ASP A 365 -24.88 7.72 1.58
CA ASP A 365 -25.61 8.88 1.06
C ASP A 365 -26.01 8.68 -0.42
N ALA A 366 -26.86 9.56 -0.94
CA ALA A 366 -27.33 9.52 -2.32
C ALA A 366 -26.25 9.87 -3.37
N LEU A 367 -25.04 10.27 -2.94
CA LEU A 367 -23.86 10.43 -3.80
C LEU A 367 -23.01 9.15 -3.85
N GLY A 368 -23.39 8.13 -3.08
CA GLY A 368 -22.69 6.85 -3.01
C GLY A 368 -21.57 6.79 -1.98
N ASN A 369 -21.39 7.82 -1.13
CA ASN A 369 -20.38 7.80 -0.08
C ASN A 369 -20.83 6.86 1.04
N LYS A 370 -19.93 6.00 1.51
CA LYS A 370 -20.16 5.11 2.66
C LYS A 370 -20.13 5.95 3.94
N LEU A 371 -21.18 5.87 4.75
CA LEU A 371 -21.35 6.62 6.01
C LEU A 371 -21.19 5.73 7.24
N GLN A 372 -21.71 4.50 7.19
CA GLN A 372 -21.63 3.55 8.30
C GLN A 372 -21.49 2.12 7.80
N LYS A 373 -20.81 1.28 8.59
CA LYS A 373 -20.77 -0.18 8.44
C LYS A 373 -21.09 -0.81 9.80
N PHE A 374 -21.96 -1.81 9.81
CA PHE A 374 -22.25 -2.62 10.98
C PHE A 374 -21.90 -4.07 10.67
N VAL A 375 -21.18 -4.73 11.58
CA VAL A 375 -20.85 -6.14 11.49
C VAL A 375 -21.42 -6.83 12.72
N VAL A 376 -22.21 -7.87 12.50
CA VAL A 376 -22.76 -8.72 13.56
C VAL A 376 -22.30 -10.15 13.33
N GLU A 377 -21.45 -10.63 14.23
CA GLU A 377 -21.03 -12.02 14.30
C GLU A 377 -21.85 -12.73 15.37
N ASN A 378 -22.52 -13.82 15.00
CA ASN A 378 -23.33 -14.61 15.91
C ASN A 378 -22.49 -15.70 16.62
N PRO A 379 -22.99 -16.27 17.74
CA PRO A 379 -22.24 -17.23 18.55
C PRO A 379 -21.70 -18.41 17.74
N SER A 380 -20.39 -18.67 17.88
CA SER A 380 -19.70 -19.80 17.29
C SER A 380 -18.52 -20.25 18.17
N VAL A 381 -17.98 -21.45 17.94
CA VAL A 381 -16.79 -21.92 18.67
C VAL A 381 -15.59 -20.95 18.48
N ALA A 382 -15.45 -20.36 17.29
CA ALA A 382 -14.35 -19.46 16.95
C ALA A 382 -14.35 -18.15 17.77
N ASN A 383 -15.51 -17.68 18.21
CA ASN A 383 -15.66 -16.48 19.03
C ASN A 383 -15.98 -16.77 20.50
N GLY A 384 -15.80 -18.02 20.94
CA GLY A 384 -16.09 -18.43 22.31
C GLY A 384 -17.58 -18.43 22.64
N ASN A 385 -18.44 -18.70 21.66
CA ASN A 385 -19.90 -18.69 21.73
C ASN A 385 -20.48 -17.33 22.14
N LYS A 386 -19.93 -16.25 21.59
CA LYS A 386 -20.33 -14.86 21.88
C LYS A 386 -20.90 -14.19 20.63
N THR A 387 -21.80 -13.25 20.83
CA THR A 387 -22.15 -12.27 19.78
C THR A 387 -21.14 -11.14 19.82
N ILE A 388 -20.57 -10.79 18.67
CA ILE A 388 -19.68 -9.63 18.52
C ILE A 388 -20.34 -8.64 17.56
N THR A 389 -20.53 -7.42 18.03
CA THR A 389 -21.03 -6.32 17.19
C THR A 389 -19.96 -5.27 17.05
N ARG A 390 -19.63 -4.91 15.81
CA ARG A 390 -18.74 -3.80 15.47
C ARG A 390 -19.50 -2.76 14.68
N SER A 391 -19.31 -1.49 15.01
CA SER A 391 -19.91 -0.37 14.29
C SER A 391 -18.84 0.58 13.84
N PHE A 392 -18.85 0.92 12.56
CA PHE A 392 -17.92 1.86 11.95
C PHE A 392 -18.69 3.08 11.47
N VAL A 393 -18.12 4.26 11.72
CA VAL A 393 -18.62 5.53 11.19
C VAL A 393 -17.52 6.16 10.36
N TYR A 394 -17.88 6.55 9.13
CA TYR A 394 -17.01 7.20 8.17
C TYR A 394 -17.46 8.66 8.04
N SER A 395 -16.53 9.60 8.24
CA SER A 395 -16.76 11.03 8.16
C SER A 395 -15.56 11.67 7.48
N GLY A 396 -15.73 12.08 6.22
CA GLY A 396 -14.60 12.53 5.39
C GLY A 396 -13.45 11.52 5.41
N GLY A 397 -12.29 11.95 5.89
CA GLY A 397 -11.10 11.09 6.00
C GLY A 397 -10.95 10.31 7.32
N ILE A 398 -11.80 10.53 8.34
CA ILE A 398 -11.68 9.85 9.64
C ILE A 398 -12.61 8.63 9.73
N VAL A 399 -12.08 7.56 10.32
CA VAL A 399 -12.82 6.31 10.60
C VAL A 399 -12.90 6.11 12.11
N TYR A 400 -14.12 5.90 12.59
CA TYR A 400 -14.41 5.53 13.98
C TYR A 400 -14.86 4.08 14.05
N GLU A 401 -14.57 3.41 15.16
CA GLU A 401 -15.01 2.05 15.43
C GLU A 401 -15.48 1.91 16.88
N SER A 402 -16.52 1.11 17.11
CA SER A 402 -16.89 0.53 18.40
C SER A 402 -16.92 -0.98 18.31
N LYS A 403 -16.72 -1.65 19.46
CA LYS A 403 -16.87 -3.09 19.60
C LYS A 403 -17.61 -3.42 20.89
N THR A 404 -18.59 -4.31 20.80
CA THR A 404 -19.34 -4.83 21.95
C THR A 404 -19.50 -6.34 21.85
N THR A 405 -19.44 -7.05 22.97
CA THR A 405 -19.58 -8.50 23.07
C THR A 405 -20.73 -8.89 24.01
N SER A 406 -21.43 -9.99 23.71
CA SER A 406 -22.51 -10.53 24.55
C SER A 406 -22.44 -12.06 24.65
N PRO A 407 -22.57 -12.66 25.87
CA PRO A 407 -22.65 -12.00 27.18
C PRO A 407 -21.31 -11.36 27.57
N VAL A 408 -21.38 -10.24 28.31
CA VAL A 408 -20.22 -9.41 28.71
C VAL A 408 -19.36 -10.20 29.70
N ASN A 409 -18.20 -10.70 29.27
CA ASN A 409 -17.31 -11.46 30.16
C ASN A 409 -15.81 -11.11 29.99
N SER A 410 -15.48 -9.97 29.36
CA SER A 410 -14.12 -9.39 29.44
C SER A 410 -14.15 -7.90 29.02
N PRO A 411 -14.10 -6.95 29.97
CA PRO A 411 -14.19 -5.51 29.67
C PRO A 411 -12.98 -4.94 28.92
N ASP A 412 -11.93 -5.71 28.65
CA ASP A 412 -10.70 -5.19 28.04
C ASP A 412 -10.74 -5.14 26.50
N THR A 413 -11.71 -5.79 25.84
CA THR A 413 -11.82 -5.76 24.35
C THR A 413 -12.98 -4.95 23.80
N ASP A 414 -13.96 -4.62 24.63
CA ASP A 414 -15.09 -3.80 24.23
C ASP A 414 -14.73 -2.33 24.36
N PHE A 415 -15.17 -1.52 23.42
CA PHE A 415 -14.91 -0.09 23.43
C PHE A 415 -16.02 0.69 22.72
N PRO A 416 -16.36 1.89 23.23
CA PRO A 416 -17.32 2.77 22.58
C PRO A 416 -16.75 3.33 21.27
N LEU A 417 -17.60 4.03 20.52
CA LEU A 417 -17.23 4.60 19.23
C LEU A 417 -16.08 5.61 19.38
N ARG A 418 -14.91 5.24 18.86
CA ARG A 418 -13.66 6.01 19.00
C ARG A 418 -12.86 6.01 17.69
N PRO A 419 -12.04 7.05 17.43
CA PRO A 419 -11.31 7.17 16.18
C PRO A 419 -10.23 6.10 16.08
N GLN A 420 -10.05 5.56 14.87
CA GLN A 420 -9.01 4.60 14.55
C GLN A 420 -7.93 5.25 13.68
N THR A 421 -8.35 5.86 12.57
CA THR A 421 -7.43 6.44 11.59
C THR A 421 -8.01 7.71 10.95
N ILE A 422 -7.13 8.60 10.48
CA ILE A 422 -7.45 9.74 9.62
C ILE A 422 -6.60 9.62 8.36
N ALA A 423 -7.20 9.68 7.18
CA ALA A 423 -6.45 9.72 5.93
C ALA A 423 -5.50 10.92 5.90
N ASN A 424 -4.27 10.73 5.43
CA ASN A 424 -3.35 11.81 5.13
C ASN A 424 -2.79 11.64 3.70
N GLU A 425 -2.06 12.65 3.23
CA GLU A 425 -1.61 12.76 1.85
C GLU A 425 -0.63 11.66 1.42
N GLU A 426 0.06 11.02 2.38
CA GLU A 426 1.06 9.97 2.13
C GLU A 426 0.74 8.67 2.88
N GLY A 427 -0.49 8.49 3.38
CA GLY A 427 -0.83 7.43 4.32
C GLY A 427 -2.00 7.77 5.26
N ARG A 428 -1.79 7.63 6.57
CA ARG A 428 -2.81 7.88 7.61
C ARG A 428 -2.20 8.35 8.93
N VAL A 429 -2.97 9.11 9.71
CA VAL A 429 -2.75 9.27 11.14
C VAL A 429 -3.44 8.10 11.85
N ARG A 430 -2.77 7.44 12.78
CA ARG A 430 -3.27 6.32 13.58
C ARG A 430 -3.43 6.74 15.04
N PHE A 431 -4.58 6.37 15.62
CA PHE A 431 -4.84 6.48 17.05
C PHE A 431 -4.37 5.20 17.75
N LYS A 432 -3.61 5.37 18.82
CA LYS A 432 -3.06 4.27 19.60
C LYS A 432 -3.55 4.38 21.04
N TYR A 433 -4.16 3.31 21.55
CA TYR A 433 -4.78 3.24 22.87
C TYR A 433 -3.97 2.32 23.77
N GLU A 434 -2.81 2.79 24.23
CA GLU A 434 -1.87 2.00 25.02
C GLU A 434 -1.30 2.80 26.18
N ASN A 435 -1.03 2.11 27.29
CA ASN A 435 -0.32 2.66 28.44
C ASN A 435 1.20 2.69 28.21
N ALA A 436 1.96 3.25 29.16
CA ALA A 436 3.43 3.31 29.08
C ALA A 436 4.11 1.92 29.02
N ALA A 437 3.41 0.85 29.44
CA ALA A 437 3.88 -0.53 29.36
C ALA A 437 3.46 -1.24 28.05
N GLY A 438 2.79 -0.54 27.13
CA GLY A 438 2.36 -1.08 25.83
C GLY A 438 1.10 -1.94 25.87
N ALA A 439 0.40 -2.00 27.01
CA ALA A 439 -0.87 -2.69 27.14
C ALA A 439 -2.03 -1.79 26.73
N PHE A 440 -3.12 -2.38 26.23
CA PHE A 440 -4.31 -1.63 25.84
C PHE A 440 -4.86 -0.80 27.02
N GLU A 441 -5.07 0.49 26.80
CA GLU A 441 -5.72 1.36 27.77
C GLU A 441 -6.54 2.43 27.07
N GLN A 442 -7.85 2.45 27.34
CA GLN A 442 -8.77 3.35 26.65
C GLN A 442 -8.50 4.83 26.94
N ALA A 443 -8.04 5.18 28.15
CA ALA A 443 -7.81 6.55 28.57
C ALA A 443 -6.49 7.14 28.01
N ASN A 444 -5.55 6.29 27.59
CA ASN A 444 -4.23 6.73 27.13
C ASN A 444 -4.14 6.66 25.60
N VAL A 445 -4.30 7.83 24.95
CA VAL A 445 -4.37 7.94 23.49
C VAL A 445 -3.18 8.73 22.94
N SER A 446 -2.51 8.15 21.94
CA SER A 446 -1.39 8.78 21.21
C SER A 446 -1.65 8.78 19.70
N LEU A 447 -1.00 9.70 18.98
CA LEU A 447 -1.12 9.88 17.53
C LEU A 447 0.22 9.67 16.83
N PHE A 448 0.20 8.84 15.79
CA PHE A 448 1.35 8.56 14.94
C PHE A 448 0.96 8.65 13.46
N ASN A 449 1.91 9.01 12.60
CA ASN A 449 1.70 8.93 11.15
C ASN A 449 2.21 7.58 10.67
N ASP A 450 1.36 6.87 9.95
CA ASP A 450 1.75 5.75 9.12
C ASP A 450 1.79 6.21 7.64
N TYR A 451 2.76 5.73 6.88
CA TYR A 451 3.06 6.13 5.51
C TYR A 451 2.97 4.92 4.57
N PHE A 452 2.36 5.12 3.40
CA PHE A 452 2.17 4.08 2.40
C PHE A 452 3.23 4.21 1.30
N LEU A 453 4.15 3.25 1.23
CA LEU A 453 5.01 3.12 0.06
C LEU A 453 4.27 2.35 -1.02
N LYS A 454 4.18 2.95 -2.22
CA LYS A 454 3.35 2.46 -3.31
C LYS A 454 4.17 2.12 -4.55
N ASP A 455 3.67 1.18 -5.35
CA ASP A 455 4.16 0.95 -6.72
C ASP A 455 3.48 1.87 -7.75
N HIS A 456 3.73 1.63 -9.05
CA HIS A 456 3.22 2.46 -10.12
C HIS A 456 1.69 2.45 -10.26
N LEU A 457 1.00 1.41 -9.78
CA LEU A 457 -0.47 1.30 -9.81
C LEU A 457 -1.11 1.89 -8.54
N GLY A 458 -0.29 2.33 -7.58
CA GLY A 458 -0.76 2.80 -6.29
C GLY A 458 -0.99 1.67 -5.27
N ASN A 459 -0.53 0.45 -5.52
CA ASN A 459 -0.64 -0.65 -4.57
C ASN A 459 0.24 -0.36 -3.36
N VAL A 460 -0.28 -0.52 -2.14
CA VAL A 460 0.51 -0.33 -0.92
C VAL A 460 1.42 -1.53 -0.71
N ARG A 461 2.72 -1.34 -0.95
CA ARG A 461 3.75 -2.38 -0.86
C ARG A 461 4.35 -2.47 0.54
N MET A 462 4.46 -1.32 1.23
CA MET A 462 4.92 -1.27 2.61
C MET A 462 4.14 -0.22 3.40
N LEU A 463 3.93 -0.50 4.68
CA LEU A 463 3.42 0.42 5.68
C LEU A 463 4.54 0.77 6.67
N LEU A 464 4.96 2.03 6.68
CA LEU A 464 5.96 2.54 7.61
C LEU A 464 5.30 3.43 8.68
N THR A 465 5.90 3.59 9.85
CA THR A 465 5.39 4.47 10.91
C THR A 465 6.46 5.43 11.43
N ASP A 466 6.06 6.65 11.83
CA ASP A 466 6.91 7.59 12.55
C ASP A 466 6.90 7.41 14.08
N GLU A 467 6.31 6.31 14.56
CA GLU A 467 6.39 5.90 15.96
C GLU A 467 7.85 5.56 16.32
N ILE A 468 8.53 6.51 16.97
CA ILE A 468 9.92 6.33 17.41
C ILE A 468 9.95 5.50 18.71
N GLN A 469 10.75 4.43 18.71
CA GLN A 469 11.19 3.69 19.89
C GLN A 469 10.06 3.25 20.84
N LYS A 470 9.02 2.60 20.30
CA LYS A 470 8.19 1.72 21.13
C LYS A 470 9.12 0.69 21.77
N VAL A 471 9.01 0.50 23.08
CA VAL A 471 9.70 -0.57 23.78
C VAL A 471 8.62 -1.51 24.30
N MET A 472 8.55 -2.70 23.71
CA MET A 472 7.72 -3.78 24.17
C MET A 472 8.49 -4.53 25.25
N LEU A 473 8.05 -4.34 26.49
CA LEU A 473 8.59 -5.00 27.66
C LEU A 473 7.83 -6.31 27.88
N TYR A 474 8.53 -7.43 27.70
CA TYR A 474 8.03 -8.71 28.16
C TYR A 474 8.38 -8.83 29.65
N PRO A 475 7.46 -9.31 30.50
CA PRO A 475 7.73 -9.44 31.93
C PRO A 475 8.93 -10.38 32.17
N ALA A 476 9.64 -10.22 33.28
CA ALA A 476 10.66 -11.21 33.63
C ALA A 476 9.95 -12.52 34.01
N ALA A 477 10.42 -13.65 33.49
CA ALA A 477 10.00 -14.97 33.93
C ALA A 477 10.62 -15.26 35.30
N THR A 478 10.00 -14.78 36.38
CA THR A 478 10.48 -14.99 37.76
C THR A 478 10.03 -16.34 38.30
N LEU A 479 9.08 -17.00 37.64
CA LEU A 479 8.61 -18.36 37.93
C LEU A 479 7.91 -18.51 39.29
N GLU A 480 7.58 -17.38 39.90
CA GLU A 480 7.03 -17.34 41.25
C GLU A 480 5.52 -17.67 41.21
N ASP A 481 5.12 -18.56 42.11
CA ASP A 481 3.74 -19.02 42.27
C ASP A 481 3.07 -18.42 43.52
N ALA A 482 3.78 -17.55 44.24
CA ALA A 482 3.23 -16.79 45.36
C ALA A 482 2.17 -15.78 44.87
N PRO A 483 0.95 -15.78 45.44
CA PRO A 483 -0.08 -14.84 45.03
C PRO A 483 0.28 -13.38 45.35
N VAL A 484 0.13 -12.50 44.37
CA VAL A 484 0.23 -11.03 44.49
C VAL A 484 -1.02 -10.46 43.83
N SER A 485 -1.72 -9.54 44.49
CA SER A 485 -2.88 -8.84 43.91
C SER A 485 -3.94 -9.75 43.26
N GLY A 486 -4.15 -10.96 43.79
CA GLY A 486 -5.19 -11.90 43.33
C GLY A 486 -4.79 -12.86 42.21
N SER A 487 -3.55 -12.83 41.72
CA SER A 487 -3.01 -13.81 40.76
C SER A 487 -1.55 -14.17 41.09
N THR A 488 -0.90 -15.01 40.28
CA THR A 488 0.52 -15.37 40.45
C THR A 488 1.36 -14.82 39.29
N ALA A 489 2.65 -14.61 39.53
CA ALA A 489 3.55 -14.13 38.49
C ALA A 489 3.61 -15.11 37.31
N ILE A 490 3.77 -16.40 37.60
CA ILE A 490 3.86 -17.48 36.60
C ILE A 490 2.63 -17.58 35.68
N THR A 491 1.42 -17.30 36.16
CA THR A 491 0.21 -17.31 35.32
C THR A 491 0.29 -16.28 34.19
N THR A 492 0.88 -15.11 34.44
CA THR A 492 1.09 -14.08 33.42
C THR A 492 2.29 -14.40 32.53
N GLU A 493 3.35 -14.97 33.10
CA GLU A 493 4.57 -15.33 32.36
C GLU A 493 4.30 -16.39 31.27
N LEU A 494 3.41 -17.34 31.52
CA LEU A 494 3.00 -18.38 30.56
C LEU A 494 2.36 -17.83 29.27
N ILE A 495 1.92 -16.57 29.26
CA ILE A 495 1.41 -15.91 28.06
C ILE A 495 2.56 -15.57 27.09
N TYR A 496 3.75 -15.31 27.62
CA TYR A 496 4.90 -14.79 26.88
C TYR A 496 6.01 -15.82 26.69
N TYR A 497 6.14 -16.77 27.62
CA TYR A 497 7.21 -17.74 27.67
C TYR A 497 6.67 -19.17 27.59
N ASN A 498 7.41 -20.03 26.89
CA ASN A 498 7.20 -21.46 26.93
C ASN A 498 7.84 -22.03 28.20
N ILE A 499 7.03 -22.27 29.24
CA ILE A 499 7.48 -22.73 30.56
C ILE A 499 6.89 -24.11 30.87
N ASP A 500 7.75 -25.12 30.93
CA ASP A 500 7.40 -26.40 31.53
C ASP A 500 7.49 -26.30 33.06
N GLN A 501 6.34 -26.15 33.70
CA GLN A 501 6.23 -25.97 35.14
C GLN A 501 6.79 -27.17 35.94
N SER A 502 6.87 -28.37 35.35
CA SER A 502 7.48 -29.54 36.02
C SER A 502 8.99 -29.39 36.24
N LYS A 503 9.62 -28.41 35.60
CA LYS A 503 11.06 -28.12 35.67
C LYS A 503 11.40 -26.98 36.62
N ILE A 504 10.39 -26.33 37.20
CA ILE A 504 10.58 -25.29 38.21
C ILE A 504 10.93 -25.97 39.53
N VAL A 505 12.01 -25.54 40.16
CA VAL A 505 12.47 -26.05 41.46
C VAL A 505 12.51 -24.93 42.49
N ALA A 506 12.23 -25.27 43.74
CA ALA A 506 12.31 -24.33 44.85
C ALA A 506 13.71 -24.35 45.48
N ASN A 507 14.26 -23.16 45.76
CA ASN A 507 15.50 -22.93 46.51
C ASN A 507 16.64 -23.92 46.20
N PRO A 508 17.23 -23.91 45.00
CA PRO A 508 18.33 -24.81 44.67
C PRO A 508 19.51 -24.68 45.66
N PRO A 509 20.22 -25.79 45.99
CA PRO A 509 21.28 -25.74 46.99
C PRO A 509 22.39 -24.73 46.67
N GLY A 510 22.77 -23.93 47.67
CA GLY A 510 23.89 -22.98 47.62
C GLY A 510 23.63 -21.69 46.82
N THR A 511 22.40 -21.47 46.32
CA THR A 511 22.06 -20.25 45.59
C THR A 511 22.29 -19.00 46.45
N THR A 512 22.97 -18.02 45.87
CA THR A 512 22.98 -16.66 46.41
C THR A 512 21.63 -16.03 46.15
N VAL A 513 21.05 -15.42 47.18
CA VAL A 513 19.75 -14.77 47.09
C VAL A 513 19.86 -13.47 46.29
N TYR A 514 19.00 -13.28 45.29
CA TYR A 514 18.90 -12.04 44.52
C TYR A 514 17.42 -11.67 44.27
N PRO A 515 17.12 -10.40 43.92
CA PRO A 515 15.74 -9.96 43.69
C PRO A 515 15.09 -10.56 42.44
N ASN A 516 13.76 -10.68 42.45
CA ASN A 516 12.93 -11.16 41.33
C ASN A 516 12.78 -10.12 40.19
N ASN A 517 13.93 -9.66 39.69
CA ASN A 517 14.04 -8.70 38.58
C ASN A 517 15.46 -8.72 37.95
N ASN A 518 15.61 -7.99 36.84
CA ASN A 518 16.91 -7.77 36.17
C ASN A 518 17.51 -6.37 36.41
N GLY A 519 17.03 -5.67 37.43
CA GLY A 519 17.34 -4.27 37.72
C GLY A 519 16.25 -3.32 37.21
N ASN A 520 16.59 -2.04 37.14
CA ASN A 520 15.80 -1.02 36.48
C ASN A 520 16.77 0.05 35.93
N PRO A 521 17.09 0.03 34.62
CA PRO A 521 16.52 -0.83 33.57
C PRO A 521 17.15 -2.25 33.47
N PRO A 522 16.39 -3.29 33.04
CA PRO A 522 15.01 -3.20 32.57
C PRO A 522 13.97 -3.49 33.66
N VAL A 523 12.87 -2.74 33.62
CA VAL A 523 11.73 -2.91 34.54
C VAL A 523 11.02 -4.24 34.29
N ASN A 524 10.67 -4.97 35.35
CA ASN A 524 9.71 -6.07 35.28
C ASN A 524 8.27 -5.50 35.39
N ASN A 525 7.49 -5.61 34.31
CA ASN A 525 6.13 -5.05 34.21
C ASN A 525 5.03 -6.04 34.59
N ASN A 526 5.35 -7.21 35.16
CA ASN A 526 4.35 -8.13 35.68
C ASN A 526 3.70 -7.58 36.96
N PRO A 527 2.41 -7.20 36.96
CA PRO A 527 1.75 -6.63 38.14
C PRO A 527 1.58 -7.63 39.29
N TYR A 528 1.73 -8.93 39.00
CA TYR A 528 1.62 -10.02 39.96
C TYR A 528 3.00 -10.56 40.40
N SER A 529 4.09 -9.87 40.04
CA SER A 529 5.43 -10.21 40.51
C SER A 529 5.87 -9.26 41.64
N ASN A 530 6.35 -9.82 42.75
CA ASN A 530 6.98 -9.04 43.82
C ASN A 530 8.46 -8.83 43.50
N THR A 531 8.78 -7.72 42.85
CA THR A 531 10.14 -7.44 42.35
C THR A 531 11.17 -7.19 43.44
N VAL A 532 10.76 -6.87 44.68
CA VAL A 532 11.67 -6.71 45.82
C VAL A 532 11.83 -7.99 46.63
N ALA A 533 10.98 -8.99 46.40
CA ALA A 533 11.16 -10.31 46.98
C ALA A 533 12.39 -10.99 46.36
N THR A 534 12.92 -11.91 47.14
CA THR A 534 14.06 -12.72 46.80
C THR A 534 13.65 -13.96 46.02
N THR A 535 14.48 -14.39 45.08
CA THR A 535 14.28 -15.62 44.29
C THR A 535 14.00 -16.82 45.18
N THR A 536 12.89 -17.50 44.89
CA THR A 536 12.54 -18.77 45.53
C THR A 536 12.36 -19.90 44.52
N LYS A 537 12.11 -19.57 43.24
CA LYS A 537 11.89 -20.51 42.16
C LYS A 537 12.88 -20.28 41.02
N MET A 538 13.38 -21.36 40.44
CA MET A 538 14.27 -21.31 39.28
C MET A 538 13.92 -22.42 38.29
N TYR A 539 14.19 -22.20 37.00
CA TYR A 539 14.01 -23.18 35.95
C TYR A 539 15.25 -24.08 35.85
N LYS A 540 15.07 -25.39 36.07
CA LYS A 540 16.17 -26.37 36.05
C LYS A 540 16.36 -26.98 34.67
N THR A 541 17.60 -26.96 34.20
CA THR A 541 18.07 -27.67 32.99
C THR A 541 19.16 -28.69 33.35
N ASN A 542 19.19 -29.81 32.63
CA ASN A 542 20.22 -30.85 32.82
C ASN A 542 20.53 -31.58 31.51
N ALA A 543 21.70 -32.19 31.41
CA ALA A 543 22.16 -32.83 30.18
C ALA A 543 21.47 -34.16 29.82
N THR A 544 20.66 -34.75 30.71
CA THR A 544 20.10 -36.10 30.47
C THR A 544 18.66 -36.06 29.99
N THR A 545 17.81 -35.23 30.60
CA THR A 545 16.36 -35.21 30.34
C THR A 545 15.81 -33.83 29.98
N ASN A 546 16.50 -32.73 30.34
CA ASN A 546 15.98 -31.36 30.19
C ASN A 546 17.02 -30.43 29.57
N LYS A 547 17.50 -30.79 28.38
CA LYS A 547 18.63 -30.11 27.72
C LYS A 547 18.28 -28.72 27.17
N VAL A 548 17.01 -28.51 26.83
CA VAL A 548 16.45 -27.26 26.29
C VAL A 548 15.14 -26.98 27.03
N GLY A 549 14.89 -25.72 27.38
CA GLY A 549 13.66 -25.32 28.06
C GLY A 549 13.48 -23.81 28.04
N LEU A 550 12.71 -23.27 29.01
CA LEU A 550 12.36 -21.86 29.22
C LEU A 550 12.79 -20.91 28.08
N GLY A 551 11.82 -20.48 27.29
CA GLY A 551 12.10 -19.66 26.11
C GLY A 551 10.97 -18.74 25.71
N ALA A 552 11.26 -17.81 24.79
CA ALA A 552 10.32 -16.88 24.19
C ALA A 552 10.40 -16.97 22.67
N THR A 553 9.26 -16.79 21.98
CA THR A 553 9.24 -16.67 20.53
C THR A 553 8.49 -15.42 20.13
N LEU A 554 9.13 -14.56 19.33
CA LEU A 554 8.57 -13.28 18.91
C LEU A 554 8.50 -13.19 17.39
N LYS A 555 7.40 -12.62 16.88
CA LYS A 555 7.30 -12.13 15.51
C LYS A 555 8.02 -10.79 15.43
N VAL A 556 8.96 -10.68 14.50
CA VAL A 556 9.82 -9.49 14.31
C VAL A 556 9.81 -9.03 12.86
N MET A 557 10.06 -7.74 12.65
CA MET A 557 10.21 -7.09 11.35
C MET A 557 11.64 -6.60 11.14
N ALA A 558 12.04 -6.39 9.89
CA ALA A 558 13.32 -5.80 9.55
C ALA A 558 13.47 -4.41 10.20
N GLY A 559 14.62 -4.18 10.83
CA GLY A 559 14.89 -2.96 11.59
C GLY A 559 14.48 -3.01 13.07
N ASP A 560 13.79 -4.07 13.52
CA ASP A 560 13.56 -4.32 14.94
C ASP A 560 14.88 -4.57 15.69
N LYS A 561 14.85 -4.35 17.01
CA LYS A 561 15.96 -4.66 17.91
C LYS A 561 15.47 -5.47 19.10
N VAL A 562 16.26 -6.44 19.54
CA VAL A 562 15.93 -7.29 20.69
C VAL A 562 17.06 -7.25 21.72
N ASN A 563 16.71 -7.02 22.97
CA ASN A 563 17.59 -7.19 24.13
C ASN A 563 17.10 -8.35 24.98
N ILE A 564 18.04 -9.16 25.47
CA ILE A 564 17.76 -10.34 26.28
C ILE A 564 18.46 -10.17 27.63
N TYR A 565 17.74 -10.47 28.70
CA TYR A 565 18.23 -10.42 30.06
C TYR A 565 17.88 -11.71 30.79
N GLY A 566 18.60 -11.99 31.87
CA GLY A 566 18.28 -13.11 32.76
C GLY A 566 19.35 -13.35 33.81
N LYS A 567 19.11 -14.37 34.61
CA LYS A 567 20.04 -14.87 35.63
C LYS A 567 20.33 -16.34 35.37
N SER A 568 21.56 -16.74 35.64
CA SER A 568 21.93 -18.15 35.66
C SER A 568 22.77 -18.48 36.89
N TYR A 569 22.60 -19.70 37.38
CA TYR A 569 23.33 -20.22 38.53
C TYR A 569 23.62 -21.71 38.35
N ASN A 570 24.77 -22.14 38.85
CA ASN A 570 25.19 -23.53 38.86
C ASN A 570 26.09 -23.81 40.05
N ILE A 571 26.09 -25.07 40.52
CA ILE A 571 26.97 -25.52 41.60
C ILE A 571 27.51 -26.90 41.27
N VAL A 572 28.83 -27.05 41.42
CA VAL A 572 29.52 -28.34 41.37
C VAL A 572 29.68 -28.86 42.80
N PRO A 573 29.28 -30.11 43.10
CA PRO A 573 29.55 -30.73 44.39
C PRO A 573 31.06 -30.75 44.72
N SER A 574 31.42 -30.69 46.00
CA SER A 574 32.83 -30.68 46.44
C SER A 574 33.63 -31.86 45.84
N GLY A 575 34.75 -31.56 45.15
CA GLY A 575 35.57 -32.54 44.43
C GLY A 575 35.06 -32.92 43.03
N GLY A 576 33.91 -32.40 42.61
CA GLY A 576 33.37 -32.56 41.26
C GLY A 576 34.04 -31.65 40.24
N THR A 577 33.96 -32.03 38.98
CA THR A 577 34.43 -31.23 37.83
C THR A 577 33.44 -31.37 36.68
N TYR A 578 33.26 -30.30 35.94
CA TYR A 578 32.53 -30.35 34.67
C TYR A 578 33.37 -31.13 33.63
N ASN A 579 33.17 -32.45 33.53
CA ASN A 579 33.93 -33.30 32.61
C ASN A 579 33.12 -33.62 31.36
N ASN A 580 33.50 -33.03 30.21
CA ASN A 580 32.85 -33.21 28.89
C ASN A 580 31.32 -32.94 28.87
N PRO A 581 30.74 -32.58 27.70
CA PRO A 581 29.29 -32.66 27.57
C PRO A 581 28.86 -34.13 27.78
N VAL A 582 27.88 -34.37 28.68
CA VAL A 582 27.39 -35.73 28.95
C VAL A 582 26.60 -36.26 27.77
N THR A 583 25.78 -35.40 27.19
CA THR A 583 25.20 -35.59 25.87
C THR A 583 25.10 -34.23 25.18
N ASN A 584 25.34 -34.20 23.88
CA ASN A 584 25.18 -32.98 23.10
C ASN A 584 23.68 -32.66 22.93
N VAL A 585 23.34 -31.36 22.91
CA VAL A 585 22.07 -30.91 22.37
C VAL A 585 22.13 -31.10 20.85
N SER A 586 21.09 -31.69 20.29
CA SER A 586 20.94 -31.83 18.85
C SER A 586 20.15 -30.67 18.26
N VAL A 587 20.40 -30.40 16.97
CA VAL A 587 19.63 -29.43 16.20
C VAL A 587 18.14 -29.78 16.18
N SER A 588 17.80 -31.06 16.08
CA SER A 588 16.40 -31.52 16.08
C SER A 588 15.69 -31.27 17.40
N GLU A 589 16.37 -31.41 18.55
CA GLU A 589 15.80 -31.07 19.87
C GLU A 589 15.48 -29.57 19.97
N ILE A 590 16.39 -28.70 19.53
CA ILE A 590 16.19 -27.23 19.54
C ILE A 590 15.01 -26.84 18.65
N ILE A 591 15.01 -27.31 17.40
CA ILE A 591 13.96 -26.97 16.43
C ILE A 591 12.62 -27.58 16.85
N GLY A 592 12.61 -28.79 17.42
CA GLY A 592 11.40 -29.40 17.98
C GLY A 592 10.75 -28.50 19.03
N PHE A 593 11.53 -27.96 19.96
CA PHE A 593 11.02 -27.03 20.96
C PHE A 593 10.46 -25.75 20.32
N PHE A 594 11.17 -25.15 19.35
CA PHE A 594 10.70 -23.97 18.63
C PHE A 594 9.37 -24.22 17.90
N THR A 595 9.27 -25.32 17.15
CA THR A 595 8.04 -25.67 16.41
C THR A 595 6.85 -25.98 17.31
N GLY A 596 7.10 -26.39 18.56
CA GLY A 596 6.06 -26.64 19.56
C GLY A 596 5.53 -25.38 20.25
N THR A 597 6.12 -24.21 20.00
CA THR A 597 5.67 -22.97 20.66
C THR A 597 4.31 -22.51 20.14
N PRO A 598 3.46 -21.84 20.97
CA PRO A 598 2.13 -21.41 20.56
C PRO A 598 2.10 -20.48 19.34
N LEU A 599 3.17 -19.73 19.09
CA LEU A 599 3.28 -18.84 17.94
C LEU A 599 3.57 -19.58 16.63
N ILE A 600 4.26 -20.72 16.70
CA ILE A 600 4.75 -21.46 15.53
C ILE A 600 3.89 -22.70 15.25
N ALA A 601 3.45 -23.42 16.28
CA ALA A 601 2.67 -24.66 16.12
C ALA A 601 1.42 -24.50 15.21
N PRO A 602 0.63 -23.41 15.30
CA PRO A 602 -0.51 -23.20 14.40
C PRO A 602 -0.15 -23.05 12.92
N LYS A 603 1.12 -22.73 12.60
CA LYS A 603 1.62 -22.63 11.21
C LYS A 603 1.89 -23.99 10.57
N GLY A 604 1.80 -25.09 11.33
CA GLY A 604 1.93 -26.45 10.81
C GLY A 604 3.34 -26.83 10.33
N ILE A 605 4.37 -26.05 10.70
CA ILE A 605 5.75 -26.31 10.28
C ILE A 605 6.40 -27.38 11.14
N SER A 606 6.98 -28.39 10.48
CA SER A 606 7.67 -29.49 11.15
C SER A 606 9.16 -29.20 11.34
N SER A 607 9.78 -29.88 12.31
CA SER A 607 11.24 -29.82 12.49
C SER A 607 12.01 -30.34 11.28
N GLY A 608 11.49 -31.38 10.60
CA GLY A 608 12.06 -31.90 9.35
C GLY A 608 12.04 -30.87 8.22
N THR A 609 10.99 -30.06 8.14
CA THR A 609 10.85 -29.00 7.14
C THR A 609 11.92 -27.93 7.31
N ILE A 610 12.16 -27.46 8.54
CA ILE A 610 13.16 -26.42 8.82
C ILE A 610 14.58 -26.99 8.62
N THR A 611 14.85 -28.17 9.17
CA THR A 611 16.19 -28.79 9.09
C THR A 611 16.57 -29.26 7.70
N GLY A 612 15.58 -29.52 6.84
CA GLY A 612 15.78 -29.88 5.43
C GLY A 612 15.98 -28.69 4.48
N GLN A 613 15.91 -27.44 4.95
CA GLN A 613 16.12 -26.28 4.08
C GLN A 613 17.56 -26.18 3.58
N ALA A 614 17.72 -25.67 2.36
CA ALA A 614 19.03 -25.44 1.77
C ALA A 614 19.87 -24.50 2.66
N ALA A 615 21.15 -24.84 2.84
CA ALA A 615 22.08 -24.11 3.70
C ALA A 615 21.67 -23.99 5.19
N PHE A 616 20.69 -24.76 5.65
CA PHE A 616 20.34 -24.80 7.06
C PHE A 616 21.49 -25.39 7.89
N PRO A 617 21.90 -24.77 9.02
CA PRO A 617 22.98 -25.30 9.84
C PRO A 617 22.62 -26.65 10.48
N THR A 618 23.37 -27.71 10.13
CA THR A 618 23.14 -29.08 10.62
C THR A 618 23.80 -29.36 11.97
N THR A 619 24.55 -28.41 12.51
CA THR A 619 25.21 -28.50 13.81
C THR A 619 24.81 -27.32 14.69
N VAL A 620 24.80 -27.53 16.01
CA VAL A 620 24.58 -26.45 16.98
C VAL A 620 25.62 -25.33 16.80
N LEU A 621 26.87 -25.68 16.48
CA LEU A 621 27.93 -24.73 16.13
C LEU A 621 27.51 -23.79 15.00
N GLY A 622 26.85 -24.31 13.96
CA GLY A 622 26.39 -23.48 12.85
C GLY A 622 25.16 -22.62 13.18
N LEU A 623 24.36 -22.98 14.19
CA LEU A 623 23.16 -22.22 14.60
C LEU A 623 23.47 -21.06 15.54
N ILE A 624 24.41 -21.24 16.47
CA ILE A 624 24.66 -20.26 17.52
C ILE A 624 26.13 -19.85 17.62
N GLY A 625 27.02 -20.43 16.80
CA GLY A 625 28.45 -20.14 16.83
C GLY A 625 29.24 -21.01 17.81
N ASN A 626 30.55 -20.78 17.87
CA ASN A 626 31.46 -21.61 18.65
C ASN A 626 31.41 -21.28 20.13
N GLN A 627 30.81 -22.18 20.91
CA GLN A 627 30.87 -22.10 22.36
C GLN A 627 32.27 -22.47 22.87
N PRO A 628 32.85 -21.70 23.80
CA PRO A 628 34.05 -22.09 24.51
C PRO A 628 33.97 -23.54 25.02
N PRO A 629 35.06 -24.31 24.93
CA PRO A 629 35.08 -25.67 25.48
C PRO A 629 34.78 -25.64 26.98
N GLN A 630 34.01 -26.63 27.44
CA GLN A 630 33.72 -26.84 28.85
C GLN A 630 35.04 -26.94 29.62
N SER A 631 35.15 -26.18 30.71
CA SER A 631 36.31 -26.25 31.61
C SER A 631 35.91 -26.86 32.94
N ALA A 632 36.88 -27.27 33.76
CA ALA A 632 36.61 -27.84 35.09
C ALA A 632 35.67 -26.99 35.98
N TYR A 633 35.54 -25.69 35.68
CA TYR A 633 34.81 -24.71 36.48
C TYR A 633 33.66 -24.00 35.75
N LEU A 634 33.43 -24.30 34.46
CA LEU A 634 32.42 -23.63 33.63
C LEU A 634 31.50 -24.65 32.93
N PRO A 635 30.19 -24.65 33.20
CA PRO A 635 29.26 -25.50 32.48
C PRO A 635 29.10 -25.05 31.02
N ARG A 636 28.86 -26.02 30.14
CA ARG A 636 28.32 -25.79 28.79
C ARG A 636 26.80 -25.63 28.85
N ALA A 637 26.38 -24.46 29.31
CA ALA A 637 24.99 -24.02 29.36
C ALA A 637 24.92 -22.54 28.99
N SER A 638 23.79 -22.11 28.42
CA SER A 638 23.66 -20.76 27.87
C SER A 638 22.22 -20.30 27.74
N ILE A 639 22.04 -18.98 27.68
CA ILE A 639 20.90 -18.36 27.01
C ILE A 639 21.26 -18.25 25.53
N ASN A 640 20.38 -18.70 24.65
CA ASN A 640 20.61 -18.77 23.20
C ASN A 640 19.50 -18.01 22.46
N TRP A 641 19.81 -17.56 21.25
CA TRP A 641 18.82 -17.02 20.33
C TRP A 641 19.07 -17.47 18.89
N ILE A 642 18.00 -17.66 18.13
CA ILE A 642 18.02 -18.00 16.71
C ILE A 642 16.99 -17.12 16.00
N CYS A 643 17.40 -16.50 14.90
CA CYS A 643 16.55 -15.73 14.02
C CYS A 643 16.20 -16.55 12.78
N PHE A 644 14.95 -16.47 12.37
CA PHE A 644 14.39 -17.07 11.17
C PHE A 644 13.73 -15.97 10.33
N ASP A 645 13.79 -16.07 9.01
CA ASP A 645 12.94 -15.23 8.14
C ASP A 645 11.50 -15.79 8.06
N GLU A 646 10.61 -15.15 7.31
CA GLU A 646 9.22 -15.61 7.11
C GLU A 646 9.12 -17.01 6.50
N GLN A 647 10.16 -17.46 5.82
CA GLN A 647 10.22 -18.77 5.20
C GLN A 647 10.81 -19.83 6.14
N PHE A 648 11.15 -19.44 7.36
CA PHE A 648 11.89 -20.26 8.33
C PHE A 648 13.31 -20.63 7.88
N LYS A 649 13.91 -19.85 6.97
CA LYS A 649 15.35 -19.93 6.70
C LYS A 649 16.10 -19.32 7.86
N TYR A 650 17.23 -19.95 8.23
CA TYR A 650 18.10 -19.44 9.29
C TYR A 650 18.66 -18.07 8.90
N ALA A 651 18.46 -17.06 9.76
CA ALA A 651 18.85 -15.67 9.54
C ALA A 651 19.92 -15.18 10.54
N GLY A 652 20.43 -16.07 11.40
CA GLY A 652 21.46 -15.76 12.40
C GLY A 652 21.13 -16.29 13.78
N GLY A 653 22.09 -16.28 14.68
CA GLY A 653 21.93 -16.77 16.04
C GLY A 653 23.15 -16.49 16.90
N GLY A 654 23.03 -16.78 18.19
CA GLY A 654 24.09 -16.55 19.16
C GLY A 654 23.76 -17.10 20.53
N PHE A 655 24.69 -16.91 21.46
CA PHE A 655 24.56 -17.36 22.84
C PHE A 655 25.28 -16.42 23.82
N ASP A 656 24.91 -16.55 25.10
CA ASP A 656 25.70 -16.08 26.23
C ASP A 656 25.78 -17.19 27.29
N MET A 657 27.01 -17.63 27.60
CA MET A 657 27.26 -18.76 28.49
C MET A 657 26.91 -18.43 29.93
N VAL A 658 26.59 -19.43 30.74
CA VAL A 658 26.48 -19.26 32.20
C VAL A 658 27.84 -18.98 32.84
N GLY A 659 27.83 -18.50 34.09
CA GLY A 659 29.05 -18.18 34.85
C GLY A 659 29.70 -19.41 35.49
N ALA A 660 30.85 -19.18 36.17
CA ALA A 660 31.53 -20.22 36.92
C ALA A 660 30.70 -20.73 38.12
N SER A 661 31.00 -21.95 38.57
CA SER A 661 30.32 -22.60 39.69
C SER A 661 30.31 -21.74 40.97
N GLY A 662 29.15 -21.73 41.64
CA GLY A 662 28.93 -21.04 42.92
C GLY A 662 28.60 -19.56 42.81
N GLY A 663 28.64 -18.99 41.60
CA GLY A 663 28.28 -17.59 41.33
C GLY A 663 26.98 -17.45 40.52
N VAL A 664 26.22 -16.40 40.79
CA VAL A 664 25.10 -15.99 39.93
C VAL A 664 25.64 -15.09 38.83
N LYS A 665 25.44 -15.48 37.56
CA LYS A 665 25.74 -14.62 36.42
C LYS A 665 24.49 -13.82 36.04
N SER A 666 24.70 -12.52 35.82
CA SER A 666 23.69 -11.68 35.16
C SER A 666 23.95 -11.67 33.66
N HIS A 667 22.92 -12.03 32.89
CA HIS A 667 22.87 -11.86 31.44
C HIS A 667 22.22 -10.50 31.17
N ASN A 668 22.94 -9.58 30.55
CA ASN A 668 22.46 -8.22 30.31
C ASN A 668 23.19 -7.59 29.10
N ALA A 669 22.94 -6.30 28.83
CA ALA A 669 23.52 -5.58 27.70
C ALA A 669 25.06 -5.57 27.62
N THR A 670 25.76 -5.92 28.71
CA THR A 670 27.23 -6.03 28.74
C THR A 670 27.72 -7.37 28.17
N THR A 671 26.91 -8.42 28.28
CA THR A 671 27.27 -9.79 27.84
C THR A 671 26.50 -10.20 26.59
N ILE A 672 25.27 -9.73 26.43
CA ILE A 672 24.42 -9.91 25.25
C ILE A 672 24.25 -8.55 24.58
N PRO A 673 24.88 -8.28 23.43
CA PRO A 673 24.64 -7.05 22.70
C PRO A 673 23.20 -6.99 22.19
N THR A 674 22.71 -5.79 21.91
CA THR A 674 21.43 -5.61 21.22
C THR A 674 21.45 -6.36 19.88
N ILE A 675 20.48 -7.25 19.67
CA ILE A 675 20.37 -8.08 18.47
C ILE A 675 19.59 -7.29 17.42
N PRO A 676 20.20 -6.93 16.27
CA PRO A 676 19.47 -6.32 15.17
C PRO A 676 18.71 -7.39 14.37
N ILE A 677 17.45 -7.11 14.05
CA ILE A 677 16.66 -7.95 13.15
C ILE A 677 16.84 -7.42 11.73
N LEU A 678 17.42 -8.26 10.87
CA LEU A 678 17.69 -7.91 9.49
C LEU A 678 16.53 -8.30 8.56
N LYS A 679 15.80 -9.37 8.86
CA LYS A 679 14.70 -9.85 8.01
C LYS A 679 13.40 -9.99 8.78
N ASN A 680 12.30 -9.77 8.07
CA ASN A 680 10.97 -10.12 8.53
C ASN A 680 10.91 -11.62 8.87
N GLY A 681 10.44 -11.96 10.07
CA GLY A 681 10.34 -13.35 10.51
C GLY A 681 10.19 -13.51 12.02
N TYR A 682 10.98 -14.41 12.61
CA TYR A 682 10.83 -14.83 14.02
C TYR A 682 12.18 -14.87 14.73
N ILE A 683 12.20 -14.50 16.01
CA ILE A 683 13.31 -14.78 16.91
C ILE A 683 12.86 -15.77 17.98
N PHE A 684 13.69 -16.79 18.19
CA PHE A 684 13.50 -17.83 19.20
C PHE A 684 14.61 -17.74 20.24
N ILE A 685 14.24 -17.51 21.49
CA ILE A 685 15.14 -17.35 22.63
C ILE A 685 14.89 -18.52 23.58
N TYR A 686 15.95 -19.17 24.05
CA TYR A 686 15.82 -20.35 24.91
C TYR A 686 17.05 -20.60 25.76
N VAL A 687 16.89 -21.40 26.81
CA VAL A 687 17.99 -21.85 27.67
C VAL A 687 18.39 -23.29 27.34
N SER A 688 19.67 -23.62 27.45
CA SER A 688 20.17 -24.99 27.27
C SER A 688 21.28 -25.39 28.24
N ASN A 689 21.46 -26.71 28.43
CA ASN A 689 22.52 -27.29 29.25
C ASN A 689 22.96 -28.68 28.73
N GLU A 690 24.27 -28.83 28.47
CA GLU A 690 24.92 -30.08 28.06
C GLU A 690 25.82 -30.69 29.16
N SER A 691 25.91 -30.04 30.32
CA SER A 691 26.82 -30.42 31.41
C SER A 691 26.25 -31.48 32.35
N ASN A 692 27.13 -32.24 32.97
CA ASN A 692 26.81 -33.31 33.94
C ASN A 692 26.12 -32.85 35.23
N TYR A 693 25.98 -31.55 35.45
CA TYR A 693 25.30 -30.99 36.62
C TYR A 693 24.16 -30.07 36.21
N ASP A 694 23.19 -29.92 37.13
CA ASP A 694 22.05 -29.05 36.96
C ASP A 694 22.50 -27.58 36.82
N VAL A 695 21.85 -26.87 35.90
CA VAL A 695 22.01 -25.42 35.71
C VAL A 695 20.63 -24.79 35.81
N PHE A 696 20.57 -23.69 36.55
CA PHE A 696 19.33 -23.00 36.88
C PHE A 696 19.29 -21.65 36.17
N PHE A 697 18.14 -21.36 35.57
CA PHE A 697 17.86 -20.10 34.90
C PHE A 697 16.65 -19.43 35.55
N ASP A 698 16.68 -18.11 35.62
CA ASP A 698 15.65 -17.32 36.28
C ASP A 698 15.62 -15.91 35.70
N ASN A 699 14.53 -15.18 35.93
CA ASN A 699 14.30 -13.83 35.45
C ASN A 699 14.56 -13.67 33.94
N LEU A 700 14.33 -14.69 33.09
CA LEU A 700 14.49 -14.53 31.63
C LEU A 700 13.55 -13.41 31.17
N GLN A 701 14.10 -12.40 30.51
CA GLN A 701 13.35 -11.23 30.09
C GLN A 701 13.75 -10.77 28.70
N VAL A 702 12.76 -10.42 27.90
CA VAL A 702 12.97 -9.90 26.55
C VAL A 702 12.46 -8.47 26.45
N ILE A 703 13.22 -7.64 25.76
CA ILE A 703 12.79 -6.30 25.36
C ILE A 703 12.87 -6.23 23.85
N HIS A 704 11.75 -5.94 23.22
CA HIS A 704 11.64 -5.76 21.78
C HIS A 704 11.41 -4.29 21.49
N THR A 705 12.27 -3.70 20.67
CA THR A 705 12.12 -2.35 20.16
C THR A 705 11.75 -2.44 18.67
N PRO A 706 10.47 -2.30 18.30
CA PRO A 706 10.06 -2.34 16.91
C PRO A 706 10.71 -1.23 16.09
N GLY A 707 11.07 -1.58 14.85
CA GLY A 707 11.45 -0.66 13.80
C GLY A 707 10.23 0.03 13.19
N PRO A 708 10.44 0.85 12.15
CA PRO A 708 9.37 1.60 11.51
C PRO A 708 8.44 0.75 10.63
N GLU A 709 8.79 -0.49 10.29
CA GLU A 709 8.01 -1.32 9.37
C GLU A 709 6.84 -2.03 10.09
N LEU A 710 5.61 -1.78 9.62
CA LEU A 710 4.40 -2.40 10.17
C LEU A 710 3.85 -3.52 9.28
N GLU A 711 3.99 -3.39 7.97
CA GLU A 711 3.46 -4.34 6.99
C GLU A 711 4.25 -4.28 5.68
N GLU A 712 4.43 -5.44 5.07
CA GLU A 712 4.99 -5.63 3.74
C GLU A 712 4.02 -6.52 2.96
N THR A 713 3.63 -6.10 1.76
CA THR A 713 2.67 -6.84 0.93
C THR A 713 3.07 -6.86 -0.53
N HIS A 714 3.07 -8.07 -1.10
CA HIS A 714 3.25 -8.29 -2.53
C HIS A 714 1.94 -8.75 -3.16
N TYR A 715 1.74 -8.47 -4.45
CA TYR A 715 0.47 -8.66 -5.15
C TYR A 715 0.68 -9.38 -6.46
N TYR A 716 -0.22 -10.33 -6.76
CA TYR A 716 -0.45 -10.83 -8.11
C TYR A 716 -1.01 -9.70 -9.00
N PRO A 717 -0.98 -9.83 -10.34
CA PRO A 717 -1.44 -8.79 -11.25
C PRO A 717 -2.87 -8.30 -11.00
N PHE A 718 -3.78 -9.21 -10.60
CA PHE A 718 -5.17 -8.90 -10.31
C PHE A 718 -5.42 -8.50 -8.84
N GLY A 719 -4.36 -8.34 -8.04
CA GLY A 719 -4.43 -7.74 -6.71
C GLY A 719 -4.60 -8.71 -5.55
N LEU A 720 -4.56 -10.02 -5.79
CA LEU A 720 -4.48 -11.00 -4.70
C LEU A 720 -3.13 -10.83 -3.96
N PRO A 721 -3.10 -10.78 -2.61
CA PRO A 721 -1.84 -10.77 -1.87
C PRO A 721 -1.06 -12.09 -1.98
N MET A 722 0.26 -12.00 -2.11
CA MET A 722 1.15 -13.16 -2.07
C MET A 722 1.47 -13.50 -0.61
N ALA A 723 0.58 -14.22 0.05
CA ALA A 723 0.68 -14.50 1.49
C ALA A 723 2.03 -15.14 1.90
N GLY A 724 2.60 -16.01 1.06
CA GLY A 724 3.85 -16.73 1.36
C GLY A 724 5.11 -15.87 1.43
N ILE A 725 5.05 -14.60 1.00
CA ILE A 725 6.18 -13.65 1.06
C ILE A 725 5.77 -12.27 1.62
N SER A 726 4.53 -12.11 2.08
CA SER A 726 4.06 -10.88 2.71
C SER A 726 4.16 -11.01 4.24
N SER A 727 4.39 -9.91 4.95
CA SER A 727 4.59 -9.92 6.40
C SER A 727 3.87 -8.78 7.10
N LYS A 728 3.55 -8.98 8.37
CA LYS A 728 2.89 -7.99 9.23
C LYS A 728 3.47 -8.03 10.64
N ALA A 729 3.73 -6.86 11.21
CA ALA A 729 4.17 -6.69 12.59
C ALA A 729 3.09 -7.17 13.58
N SER A 730 3.51 -7.85 14.65
CA SER A 730 2.60 -8.30 15.70
C SER A 730 1.93 -7.13 16.42
N GLY A 731 0.64 -7.27 16.73
CA GLY A 731 -0.13 -6.25 17.45
C GLY A 731 -0.38 -4.94 16.68
N SER A 732 0.05 -4.83 15.42
CA SER A 732 -0.19 -3.65 14.59
C SER A 732 -1.64 -3.56 14.09
N LEU A 733 -2.16 -2.33 14.00
CA LEU A 733 -3.48 -2.06 13.46
C LEU A 733 -3.54 -2.54 12.00
N ILE A 734 -4.55 -3.36 11.69
CA ILE A 734 -4.78 -3.88 10.33
C ILE A 734 -4.82 -2.74 9.32
N ASN A 735 -4.03 -2.84 8.25
CA ASN A 735 -4.18 -1.98 7.09
C ASN A 735 -5.28 -2.52 6.19
N ARG A 736 -6.33 -1.72 5.99
CA ARG A 736 -7.38 -2.04 5.02
C ARG A 736 -7.09 -1.48 3.63
N LEU A 737 -6.21 -0.49 3.49
CA LEU A 737 -5.91 0.14 2.20
C LEU A 737 -4.77 -0.61 1.50
N LYS A 738 -5.11 -1.46 0.53
CA LYS A 738 -4.19 -2.44 -0.07
C LYS A 738 -3.95 -2.18 -1.56
N PHE A 739 -4.52 -3.03 -2.42
CA PHE A 739 -4.39 -2.96 -3.88
C PHE A 739 -5.04 -1.67 -4.42
N ASN A 740 -4.33 -0.94 -5.28
CA ASN A 740 -4.65 0.41 -5.75
C ASN A 740 -5.00 1.43 -4.64
N GLY A 741 -4.57 1.17 -3.39
CA GLY A 741 -4.93 1.95 -2.22
C GLY A 741 -6.42 1.86 -1.84
N LYS A 742 -7.11 0.78 -2.24
CA LYS A 742 -8.53 0.55 -1.96
C LYS A 742 -8.75 -0.25 -0.69
N GLU A 743 -9.91 -0.04 -0.07
CA GLU A 743 -10.26 -0.63 1.21
C GLU A 743 -10.73 -2.08 1.03
N GLU A 744 -10.00 -3.02 1.62
CA GLU A 744 -10.37 -4.43 1.65
C GLU A 744 -11.37 -4.73 2.78
N GLN A 745 -12.49 -5.33 2.39
CA GLN A 745 -13.56 -5.84 3.25
C GLN A 745 -13.29 -7.32 3.58
N ARG A 746 -12.25 -7.58 4.38
CA ARG A 746 -11.82 -8.93 4.79
C ARG A 746 -11.81 -9.06 6.32
N GLU A 747 -11.93 -10.32 6.77
CA GLU A 747 -11.84 -10.73 8.18
C GLU A 747 -12.82 -9.95 9.08
N GLU A 748 -14.07 -9.83 8.63
CA GLU A 748 -15.14 -9.29 9.47
C GLU A 748 -15.48 -10.19 10.66
N PHE A 749 -15.27 -11.50 10.53
CA PHE A 749 -15.66 -12.51 11.51
C PHE A 749 -14.45 -13.27 12.10
N SER A 750 -14.58 -13.76 13.33
CA SER A 750 -13.50 -14.38 14.11
C SER A 750 -12.93 -15.67 13.50
N ASN A 751 -13.64 -16.31 12.58
CA ASN A 751 -13.17 -17.48 11.84
C ASN A 751 -12.36 -17.12 10.57
N GLY A 752 -12.10 -15.84 10.33
CA GLY A 752 -11.40 -15.33 9.15
C GLY A 752 -12.29 -15.11 7.91
N ALA A 753 -13.58 -15.45 7.98
CA ALA A 753 -14.51 -15.19 6.88
C ALA A 753 -14.88 -13.70 6.80
N GLY A 754 -15.29 -13.27 5.62
CA GLY A 754 -15.62 -11.89 5.31
C GLY A 754 -16.24 -11.75 3.92
N LEU A 755 -16.32 -10.51 3.43
CA LEU A 755 -16.74 -10.24 2.05
C LEU A 755 -15.62 -10.56 1.05
N ASP A 756 -14.38 -10.35 1.49
CA ASP A 756 -13.12 -10.54 0.75
C ASP A 756 -13.06 -9.72 -0.55
N TRP A 757 -13.68 -8.54 -0.57
CA TRP A 757 -13.73 -7.64 -1.71
C TRP A 757 -13.07 -6.29 -1.43
N LEU A 758 -12.59 -5.63 -2.48
CA LEU A 758 -12.03 -4.28 -2.46
C LEU A 758 -13.10 -3.24 -2.82
N ASP A 759 -13.26 -2.23 -1.97
CA ASP A 759 -14.17 -1.11 -2.16
C ASP A 759 -13.52 -0.03 -3.02
N TYR A 760 -13.97 0.08 -4.27
CA TYR A 760 -13.49 1.06 -5.22
C TYR A 760 -14.31 2.35 -5.23
N GLY A 761 -15.32 2.48 -4.38
CA GLY A 761 -16.29 3.55 -4.48
C GLY A 761 -17.51 3.05 -5.23
N ALA A 762 -17.57 3.15 -6.55
CA ALA A 762 -18.78 2.80 -7.30
C ALA A 762 -19.13 1.31 -7.26
N ARG A 763 -18.12 0.43 -7.18
CA ARG A 763 -18.27 -1.03 -7.21
C ARG A 763 -17.36 -1.72 -6.19
N MET A 764 -17.69 -2.96 -5.88
CA MET A 764 -16.83 -3.87 -5.13
C MET A 764 -16.13 -4.85 -6.08
N TYR A 765 -14.82 -4.99 -5.95
CA TYR A 765 -13.96 -5.84 -6.79
C TYR A 765 -13.52 -7.09 -6.03
N ASP A 766 -13.56 -8.24 -6.68
CA ASP A 766 -13.00 -9.48 -6.14
C ASP A 766 -11.66 -9.79 -6.82
N ASN A 767 -10.59 -9.72 -6.04
CA ASN A 767 -9.23 -9.98 -6.51
C ASN A 767 -8.92 -11.48 -6.66
N GLN A 768 -9.71 -12.38 -6.07
CA GLN A 768 -9.55 -13.83 -6.26
C GLN A 768 -9.97 -14.24 -7.67
N THR A 769 -11.09 -13.69 -8.16
CA THR A 769 -11.63 -14.02 -9.49
C THR A 769 -11.20 -13.02 -10.57
N GLY A 770 -10.67 -11.85 -10.20
CA GLY A 770 -10.25 -10.82 -11.15
C GLY A 770 -11.41 -10.06 -11.79
N ARG A 771 -12.59 -10.03 -11.14
CA ARG A 771 -13.85 -9.57 -11.72
C ARG A 771 -14.62 -8.63 -10.79
N TRP A 772 -15.45 -7.78 -11.38
CA TRP A 772 -16.46 -7.02 -10.65
C TRP A 772 -17.71 -7.86 -10.41
N MET A 773 -18.40 -7.58 -9.31
CA MET A 773 -19.64 -8.28 -8.92
C MET A 773 -20.92 -7.57 -9.34
N VAL A 774 -20.78 -6.39 -9.94
CA VAL A 774 -21.88 -5.57 -10.48
C VAL A 774 -21.44 -4.96 -11.82
N PRO A 775 -22.39 -4.66 -12.73
CA PRO A 775 -22.05 -4.00 -14.00
C PRO A 775 -21.40 -2.64 -13.77
N ASP A 776 -20.48 -2.29 -14.66
CA ASP A 776 -19.88 -0.97 -14.73
C ASP A 776 -20.93 0.15 -14.92
N PRO A 777 -20.97 1.19 -14.06
CA PRO A 777 -21.88 2.33 -14.22
C PRO A 777 -21.74 3.09 -15.54
N LEU A 778 -20.60 2.98 -16.22
CA LEU A 778 -20.28 3.59 -17.52
C LEU A 778 -20.03 2.51 -18.60
N ALA A 779 -20.61 1.32 -18.46
CA ALA A 779 -20.47 0.22 -19.42
C ALA A 779 -20.80 0.66 -20.86
N GLU A 780 -21.72 1.60 -21.05
CA GLU A 780 -22.11 2.15 -22.36
C GLU A 780 -20.95 2.86 -23.08
N LYS A 781 -19.98 3.40 -22.34
CA LYS A 781 -18.75 3.98 -22.91
C LYS A 781 -17.74 2.91 -23.33
N MET A 782 -17.92 1.68 -22.85
CA MET A 782 -16.99 0.57 -23.02
C MET A 782 -17.64 -0.62 -23.74
N ARG A 783 -18.52 -0.36 -24.70
CA ARG A 783 -19.34 -1.34 -25.44
C ARG A 783 -18.61 -2.56 -26.05
N ARG A 784 -17.28 -2.52 -26.15
CA ARG A 784 -16.43 -3.61 -26.68
C ARG A 784 -15.87 -4.53 -25.59
N TRP A 785 -16.18 -4.24 -24.33
CA TRP A 785 -15.67 -4.92 -23.17
C TRP A 785 -16.81 -5.43 -22.31
N SER A 786 -16.55 -6.51 -21.57
CA SER A 786 -17.48 -7.01 -20.56
C SER A 786 -17.78 -5.92 -19.51
N PRO A 787 -19.06 -5.69 -19.15
CA PRO A 787 -19.44 -4.79 -18.06
C PRO A 787 -18.87 -5.20 -16.68
N TYR A 788 -18.34 -6.43 -16.56
CA TYR A 788 -17.79 -6.98 -15.32
C TYR A 788 -16.26 -7.11 -15.35
N GLY A 789 -15.59 -6.69 -16.44
CA GLY A 789 -14.14 -6.79 -16.59
C GLY A 789 -13.38 -5.73 -15.77
N TYR A 790 -12.26 -6.11 -15.16
CA TYR A 790 -11.38 -5.19 -14.44
C TYR A 790 -10.30 -4.64 -15.36
N ALA A 791 -10.19 -3.30 -15.44
CA ALA A 791 -9.06 -2.62 -16.10
C ALA A 791 -8.74 -3.12 -17.53
N PHE A 792 -9.77 -3.40 -18.33
CA PHE A 792 -9.65 -3.96 -19.70
C PHE A 792 -8.86 -5.28 -19.77
N ASP A 793 -8.88 -6.07 -18.69
CA ASP A 793 -8.04 -7.26 -18.49
C ASP A 793 -6.53 -6.98 -18.63
N ASN A 794 -6.10 -5.73 -18.39
CA ASN A 794 -4.71 -5.33 -18.35
C ASN A 794 -4.41 -4.50 -17.09
N PRO A 795 -4.44 -5.16 -15.91
CA PRO A 795 -4.24 -4.50 -14.63
C PRO A 795 -2.80 -4.03 -14.41
N LEU A 796 -1.87 -4.34 -15.33
CA LEU A 796 -0.48 -3.88 -15.29
C LEU A 796 -0.32 -2.45 -15.76
N ARG A 797 -1.22 -2.01 -16.64
CA ARG A 797 -1.19 -0.69 -17.27
C ARG A 797 -2.34 0.20 -16.82
N PHE A 798 -3.52 -0.38 -16.64
CA PHE A 798 -4.73 0.35 -16.29
C PHE A 798 -5.12 0.11 -14.84
N ILE A 799 -5.75 1.12 -14.24
CA ILE A 799 -6.44 1.03 -12.95
C ILE A 799 -7.86 1.52 -13.15
N ASP A 800 -8.79 1.13 -12.30
CA ASP A 800 -10.11 1.76 -12.23
C ASP A 800 -10.18 2.57 -10.92
N PRO A 801 -9.94 3.90 -10.92
CA PRO A 801 -9.75 4.64 -9.66
C PRO A 801 -11.01 4.74 -8.81
N ASP A 802 -12.19 4.66 -9.39
CA ASP A 802 -13.47 4.89 -8.70
C ASP A 802 -14.49 3.76 -8.95
N GLY A 803 -14.09 2.71 -9.67
CA GLY A 803 -14.97 1.62 -10.05
C GLY A 803 -15.94 2.00 -11.18
N MET A 804 -15.68 3.05 -11.96
CA MET A 804 -16.54 3.45 -13.08
C MET A 804 -15.88 3.30 -14.45
N GLN A 805 -14.55 3.29 -14.55
CA GLN A 805 -13.88 3.13 -15.85
C GLN A 805 -12.38 2.84 -15.65
N GLY A 806 -11.86 1.88 -16.40
CA GLY A 806 -10.42 1.69 -16.54
C GLY A 806 -9.72 2.91 -17.16
N GLN A 807 -8.65 3.38 -16.52
CA GLN A 807 -7.84 4.52 -16.93
C GLN A 807 -6.36 4.13 -16.97
N ASP A 808 -5.63 4.62 -17.98
CA ASP A 808 -4.19 4.38 -18.11
C ASP A 808 -3.46 5.15 -17.01
N VAL A 809 -2.53 4.49 -16.31
CA VAL A 809 -1.72 5.15 -15.29
C VAL A 809 -0.60 5.94 -15.96
N VAL A 810 -0.95 7.12 -16.44
CA VAL A 810 0.03 8.11 -16.87
C VAL A 810 0.20 9.09 -15.71
N VAL A 811 1.42 9.26 -15.22
CA VAL A 811 1.77 10.36 -14.33
C VAL A 811 1.67 11.66 -15.14
N ARG A 812 0.47 12.24 -15.21
CA ARG A 812 0.18 13.43 -16.04
C ARG A 812 0.65 14.70 -15.33
N ASN A 813 1.25 15.59 -16.10
CA ASN A 813 1.78 16.88 -15.64
C ASN A 813 0.64 17.90 -15.46
N GLY A 814 0.00 17.93 -14.28
CA GLY A 814 -1.06 18.88 -13.96
C GLY A 814 -0.63 20.36 -14.08
N ALA A 815 0.67 20.67 -14.00
CA ALA A 815 1.19 22.01 -14.15
C ALA A 815 1.20 22.47 -15.61
N GLN A 816 1.64 21.63 -16.55
CA GLN A 816 1.56 21.94 -17.99
C GLN A 816 0.12 22.11 -18.45
N GLN A 817 -0.79 21.26 -17.96
CA GLN A 817 -2.22 21.43 -18.20
C GLN A 817 -2.69 22.80 -17.70
N THR A 818 -2.38 23.16 -16.45
CA THR A 818 -2.75 24.47 -15.89
C THR A 818 -2.20 25.64 -16.71
N VAL A 819 -0.94 25.56 -17.18
CA VAL A 819 -0.34 26.61 -18.02
C VAL A 819 -1.06 26.73 -19.36
N VAL A 820 -1.24 25.63 -20.09
CA VAL A 820 -1.95 25.64 -21.38
C VAL A 820 -3.40 26.13 -21.21
N LEU A 821 -4.07 25.69 -20.14
CA LEU A 821 -5.42 26.16 -19.80
C LEU A 821 -5.46 27.67 -19.58
N ASN A 822 -4.49 28.21 -18.83
CA ASN A 822 -4.39 29.64 -18.56
C ASN A 822 -4.12 30.43 -19.84
N LEU A 823 -3.26 29.93 -20.74
CA LEU A 823 -2.99 30.57 -22.03
C LEU A 823 -4.27 30.63 -22.90
N VAL A 824 -5.01 29.52 -22.99
CA VAL A 824 -6.29 29.46 -23.71
C VAL A 824 -7.31 30.42 -23.09
N ASN A 825 -7.54 30.31 -21.78
CA ASN A 825 -8.53 31.10 -21.05
C ASN A 825 -8.23 32.61 -21.03
N SER A 826 -6.96 33.00 -21.16
CA SER A 826 -6.57 34.41 -21.22
C SER A 826 -7.09 35.13 -22.46
N LEU A 827 -7.28 34.41 -23.57
CA LEU A 827 -7.72 34.97 -24.86
C LEU A 827 -9.15 34.56 -25.24
N SER A 828 -9.71 33.52 -24.63
CA SER A 828 -11.05 33.03 -24.96
C SER A 828 -12.14 33.76 -24.16
N ARG A 829 -13.29 34.02 -24.79
CA ARG A 829 -14.47 34.60 -24.12
C ARG A 829 -15.16 33.59 -23.21
N THR A 830 -15.38 32.38 -23.71
CA THR A 830 -15.75 31.20 -22.91
C THR A 830 -14.56 30.78 -22.07
N GLN A 831 -14.79 30.48 -20.79
CA GLN A 831 -13.77 29.88 -19.93
C GLN A 831 -13.86 28.36 -20.03
N TYR A 832 -12.71 27.72 -20.05
CA TYR A 832 -12.55 26.28 -20.15
C TYR A 832 -11.94 25.73 -18.86
N LYS A 833 -12.11 24.43 -18.66
CA LYS A 833 -11.40 23.66 -17.64
C LYS A 833 -11.03 22.30 -18.19
N PHE A 834 -10.10 21.62 -17.54
CA PHE A 834 -9.97 20.18 -17.74
C PHE A 834 -11.02 19.47 -16.89
N ASP A 835 -11.70 18.48 -17.48
CA ASP A 835 -12.48 17.51 -16.73
C ASP A 835 -11.56 16.53 -16.00
N ASP A 836 -12.12 15.66 -15.16
CA ASP A 836 -11.36 14.68 -14.38
C ASP A 836 -10.62 13.67 -15.27
N ALA A 837 -11.01 13.53 -16.54
CA ALA A 837 -10.33 12.72 -17.56
C ALA A 837 -9.19 13.48 -18.27
N GLY A 838 -8.94 14.75 -17.91
CA GLY A 838 -7.93 15.61 -18.50
C GLY A 838 -8.29 16.13 -19.89
N LYS A 839 -9.57 16.12 -20.29
CA LYS A 839 -10.06 16.71 -21.54
C LYS A 839 -10.52 18.15 -21.31
N LEU A 840 -10.24 19.02 -22.28
CA LEU A 840 -10.68 20.40 -22.23
C LEU A 840 -12.19 20.47 -22.47
N VAL A 841 -12.93 21.07 -21.54
CA VAL A 841 -14.38 21.27 -21.60
C VAL A 841 -14.73 22.72 -21.27
N ALA A 842 -15.83 23.23 -21.82
CA ALA A 842 -16.33 24.55 -21.46
C ALA A 842 -16.77 24.57 -19.98
N ASP A 843 -16.22 25.51 -19.20
CA ASP A 843 -16.63 25.71 -17.83
C ASP A 843 -17.89 26.57 -17.77
N LYS A 844 -19.04 25.90 -17.85
CA LYS A 844 -20.37 26.53 -17.79
C LYS A 844 -20.64 27.24 -16.46
N THR A 845 -19.76 27.08 -15.46
CA THR A 845 -19.90 27.69 -14.14
C THR A 845 -19.03 28.93 -13.95
N ALA A 846 -18.05 29.15 -14.83
CA ALA A 846 -17.18 30.31 -14.80
C ALA A 846 -17.83 31.52 -15.49
N LYS A 847 -17.54 32.73 -14.99
CA LYS A 847 -17.93 33.96 -15.67
C LYS A 847 -17.21 34.05 -17.01
N VAL A 848 -17.90 34.52 -18.04
CA VAL A 848 -17.29 34.81 -19.33
C VAL A 848 -16.19 35.87 -19.19
N ASN A 849 -15.09 35.69 -19.89
CA ASN A 849 -14.06 36.71 -20.01
C ASN A 849 -14.52 37.74 -21.04
N GLU A 850 -15.08 38.86 -20.58
CA GLU A 850 -15.62 39.91 -21.45
C GLU A 850 -14.57 40.56 -22.36
N LYS A 851 -13.28 40.42 -22.03
CA LYS A 851 -12.15 40.88 -22.84
C LYS A 851 -11.62 39.80 -23.80
N GLY A 852 -12.14 38.58 -23.71
CA GLY A 852 -11.76 37.46 -24.57
C GLY A 852 -12.50 37.45 -25.90
N SER A 853 -11.93 36.75 -26.89
CA SER A 853 -12.49 36.59 -28.22
C SER A 853 -13.59 35.53 -28.25
N ALA A 854 -14.76 35.92 -28.76
CA ALA A 854 -15.85 35.01 -29.05
C ALA A 854 -15.54 34.11 -30.26
N THR A 855 -14.81 34.64 -31.24
CA THR A 855 -14.35 33.88 -32.41
C THR A 855 -13.40 32.76 -32.00
N TYR A 856 -12.45 33.02 -31.10
CA TYR A 856 -11.54 32.00 -30.58
C TYR A 856 -12.28 30.92 -29.79
N SER A 857 -13.19 31.31 -28.91
CA SER A 857 -14.04 30.34 -28.18
C SER A 857 -14.86 29.44 -29.11
N LYS A 858 -15.52 30.01 -30.13
CA LYS A 858 -16.28 29.21 -31.09
C LYS A 858 -15.43 28.20 -31.84
N ALA A 859 -14.16 28.52 -32.12
CA ALA A 859 -13.23 27.59 -32.76
C ALA A 859 -12.88 26.42 -31.82
N ILE A 860 -12.59 26.71 -30.55
CA ILE A 860 -12.30 25.70 -29.53
C ILE A 860 -13.53 24.82 -29.26
N ASP A 861 -14.73 25.41 -29.14
CA ASP A 861 -15.96 24.66 -28.91
C ASP A 861 -16.22 23.67 -30.05
N LYS A 862 -16.04 24.11 -31.31
CA LYS A 862 -16.12 23.21 -32.48
C LYS A 862 -15.09 22.08 -32.44
N ALA A 863 -13.87 22.36 -31.96
CA ALA A 863 -12.84 21.34 -31.81
C ALA A 863 -13.20 20.31 -30.75
N ILE A 864 -13.80 20.75 -29.63
CA ILE A 864 -14.30 19.89 -28.56
C ILE A 864 -15.44 18.99 -29.09
N ASP A 865 -16.39 19.57 -29.84
CA ASP A 865 -17.57 18.88 -30.37
C ASP A 865 -17.27 17.84 -31.46
N ASN A 866 -16.11 17.94 -32.14
CA ASN A 866 -15.75 17.03 -33.23
C ASN A 866 -15.58 15.58 -32.75
N HIS A 867 -15.11 15.36 -31.51
CA HIS A 867 -14.93 14.06 -30.82
C HIS A 867 -14.16 12.94 -31.59
N LYS A 868 -13.74 13.17 -32.84
CA LYS A 868 -13.15 12.16 -33.74
C LYS A 868 -11.62 12.21 -33.84
N LYS A 869 -11.01 13.34 -33.49
CA LYS A 869 -9.57 13.62 -33.62
C LYS A 869 -9.05 14.34 -32.39
N THR A 870 -7.76 14.17 -32.08
CA THR A 870 -7.13 14.78 -30.91
C THR A 870 -6.15 15.88 -31.32
N ILE A 871 -6.15 17.01 -30.62
CA ILE A 871 -5.07 18.01 -30.70
C ILE A 871 -4.16 17.81 -29.49
N SER A 872 -2.87 17.54 -29.71
CA SER A 872 -1.88 17.54 -28.64
C SER A 872 -1.22 18.91 -28.55
N ILE A 873 -1.12 19.47 -27.35
CA ILE A 873 -0.43 20.74 -27.10
C ILE A 873 0.73 20.49 -26.15
N GLU A 874 1.92 20.89 -26.57
CA GLU A 874 3.16 20.71 -25.81
C GLU A 874 3.86 22.07 -25.64
N ILE A 875 4.42 22.30 -24.46
CA ILE A 875 5.32 23.43 -24.23
C ILE A 875 6.75 22.90 -24.37
N GLY A 876 7.46 23.33 -25.41
CA GLY A 876 8.73 22.74 -25.81
C GLY A 876 9.64 23.75 -26.53
N GLN A 877 10.94 23.48 -26.51
CA GLN A 877 11.97 24.36 -27.08
C GLN A 877 12.46 23.91 -28.47
N THR A 878 12.15 22.66 -28.85
CA THR A 878 12.62 22.03 -30.10
C THR A 878 11.53 21.22 -30.77
N PHE A 879 11.57 21.13 -32.09
CA PHE A 879 10.73 20.26 -32.91
C PHE A 879 11.58 19.61 -34.01
N ILE A 880 10.97 18.74 -34.82
CA ILE A 880 11.67 18.09 -35.92
C ILE A 880 11.03 18.47 -37.23
N ASP A 881 11.88 18.83 -38.19
CA ASP A 881 11.47 19.07 -39.57
C ASP A 881 12.39 18.32 -40.52
N LYS A 882 11.83 17.48 -41.38
CA LYS A 882 12.57 16.66 -42.37
C LYS A 882 13.76 15.90 -41.76
N GLY A 883 13.57 15.30 -40.59
CA GLY A 883 14.58 14.51 -39.88
C GLY A 883 15.64 15.30 -39.11
N ALA A 884 15.57 16.64 -39.09
CA ALA A 884 16.50 17.49 -38.34
C ALA A 884 15.83 18.16 -37.13
N VAL A 885 16.52 18.17 -35.99
CA VAL A 885 16.10 18.92 -34.79
C VAL A 885 16.22 20.42 -35.07
N LYS A 886 15.12 21.15 -34.89
CA LYS A 886 14.99 22.59 -35.06
C LYS A 886 14.47 23.24 -33.78
N SER A 887 14.79 24.51 -33.58
CA SER A 887 14.35 25.30 -32.44
C SER A 887 12.96 25.89 -32.71
N VAL A 888 12.04 25.74 -31.76
CA VAL A 888 10.70 26.34 -31.85
C VAL A 888 10.79 27.87 -31.92
N ASP A 889 11.67 28.46 -31.12
CA ASP A 889 11.90 29.92 -31.11
C ASP A 889 12.55 30.42 -32.39
N LYS A 890 13.67 29.81 -32.81
CA LYS A 890 14.48 30.31 -33.92
C LYS A 890 13.91 29.96 -35.29
N ASP A 891 13.43 28.73 -35.45
CA ASP A 891 13.10 28.17 -36.77
C ASP A 891 11.59 28.18 -37.05
N ALA A 892 10.75 28.39 -36.04
CA ALA A 892 9.29 28.44 -36.19
C ALA A 892 8.62 29.69 -35.60
N GLY A 893 9.40 30.67 -35.10
CA GLY A 893 8.83 31.93 -34.60
C GLY A 893 8.01 31.79 -33.31
N GLY A 894 8.31 30.77 -32.50
CA GLY A 894 7.74 30.55 -31.18
C GLY A 894 6.62 29.50 -31.11
N GLY A 895 6.10 29.01 -32.24
CA GLY A 895 5.07 27.98 -32.29
C GLY A 895 5.15 27.13 -33.57
N VAL A 896 4.76 25.86 -33.49
CA VAL A 896 4.68 24.98 -34.66
C VAL A 896 3.58 23.94 -34.49
N THR A 897 2.76 23.77 -35.52
CA THR A 897 1.80 22.67 -35.65
C THR A 897 2.37 21.62 -36.59
N SER A 898 2.19 20.32 -36.31
CA SER A 898 2.64 19.22 -37.16
C SER A 898 1.64 18.07 -37.20
N THR A 899 1.59 17.31 -38.30
CA THR A 899 0.81 16.06 -38.40
C THR A 899 1.75 14.86 -38.67
N PRO A 900 1.42 13.64 -38.20
CA PRO A 900 2.30 12.47 -38.32
C PRO A 900 2.67 11.98 -39.73
N ALA A 901 2.27 12.65 -40.81
CA ALA A 901 2.44 12.16 -42.19
C ALA A 901 3.50 12.87 -43.05
N THR A 902 3.99 14.07 -42.71
CA THR A 902 4.87 14.83 -43.64
C THR A 902 6.18 15.38 -43.06
N LYS A 903 6.45 15.31 -41.76
CA LYS A 903 7.71 15.78 -41.17
C LYS A 903 8.11 14.99 -39.92
N ALA A 904 8.58 13.75 -40.09
CA ALA A 904 9.06 12.91 -38.99
C ALA A 904 10.58 13.04 -38.78
N VAL A 905 11.04 13.22 -37.52
CA VAL A 905 11.84 12.28 -36.68
C VAL A 905 12.36 12.93 -35.38
N GLY A 906 11.64 12.77 -34.25
CA GLY A 906 12.14 13.06 -32.87
C GLY A 906 11.23 13.96 -31.99
N PRO A 907 11.62 14.24 -30.73
CA PRO A 907 11.56 13.23 -29.67
C PRO A 907 10.10 12.72 -29.54
N MET A 908 9.95 11.41 -29.69
CA MET A 908 8.71 10.77 -30.14
C MET A 908 7.54 10.81 -29.13
N VAL A 909 6.65 11.78 -29.35
CA VAL A 909 5.18 11.75 -29.36
C VAL A 909 4.49 10.42 -28.95
N ASP A 910 3.55 10.51 -28.00
CA ASP A 910 2.61 9.43 -27.64
C ASP A 910 1.71 9.07 -28.84
N THR A 911 1.88 7.86 -29.38
CA THR A 911 1.11 7.34 -30.53
C THR A 911 -0.11 6.52 -30.12
N ARG A 912 -0.40 6.36 -28.83
CA ARG A 912 -1.41 5.39 -28.33
C ARG A 912 -2.86 5.88 -28.50
N ASN A 913 -3.06 7.17 -28.79
CA ASN A 913 -4.37 7.80 -28.98
C ASN A 913 -4.48 8.65 -30.26
N LYS A 914 -3.48 8.61 -31.15
CA LYS A 914 -3.43 9.48 -32.33
C LYS A 914 -3.87 8.74 -33.58
N VAL A 915 -4.96 9.20 -34.20
CA VAL A 915 -5.34 8.77 -35.55
C VAL A 915 -4.36 9.41 -36.54
N ALA A 916 -3.99 8.71 -37.63
CA ALA A 916 -3.17 9.30 -38.68
C ALA A 916 -3.78 10.63 -39.15
N GLY A 917 -3.01 11.73 -39.03
CA GLY A 917 -3.47 13.09 -39.34
C GLY A 917 -3.95 13.94 -38.15
N ASP A 918 -3.78 13.48 -36.90
CA ASP A 918 -4.00 14.30 -35.70
C ASP A 918 -2.88 15.34 -35.49
N PRO A 919 -3.20 16.63 -35.25
CA PRO A 919 -2.18 17.67 -35.11
C PRO A 919 -1.52 17.69 -33.73
N THR A 920 -0.22 17.97 -33.71
CA THR A 920 0.56 18.29 -32.50
C THR A 920 1.05 19.73 -32.60
N VAL A 921 0.65 20.54 -31.63
CA VAL A 921 1.05 21.94 -31.46
C VAL A 921 2.16 22.00 -30.43
N ILE A 922 3.30 22.57 -30.77
CA ILE A 922 4.40 22.84 -29.85
C ILE A 922 4.57 24.36 -29.78
N ILE A 923 4.47 24.93 -28.59
CA ILE A 923 4.72 26.36 -28.35
C ILE A 923 5.89 26.56 -27.40
N SER A 924 6.62 27.65 -27.60
CA SER A 924 7.63 28.09 -26.64
C SER A 924 6.97 28.70 -25.40
N GLY A 925 7.45 28.29 -24.23
CA GLY A 925 7.07 28.89 -22.95
C GLY A 925 7.87 30.17 -22.61
N ASN A 926 8.76 30.62 -23.49
CA ASN A 926 9.65 31.75 -23.24
C ASN A 926 9.12 33.04 -23.92
N PRO A 927 8.80 34.12 -23.17
CA PRO A 927 8.36 35.39 -23.75
C PRO A 927 9.50 36.24 -24.32
N ASN A 928 10.76 35.88 -24.09
CA ASN A 928 11.94 36.67 -24.46
C ASN A 928 12.78 35.94 -25.51
N TYR A 929 13.06 36.62 -26.64
CA TYR A 929 14.10 36.39 -27.68
C TYR A 929 13.53 36.11 -29.09
N ASN A 930 14.04 36.66 -30.21
CA ASN A 930 15.19 37.51 -30.56
C ASN A 930 16.60 37.05 -30.09
N ILE A 931 16.94 35.75 -30.23
CA ILE A 931 18.33 35.28 -30.15
C ILE A 931 18.94 35.34 -31.55
N ALA A 932 19.85 36.30 -31.73
CA ALA A 932 20.85 36.38 -32.79
C ALA A 932 20.35 36.59 -34.24
N GLY A 933 20.11 37.87 -34.57
CA GLY A 933 20.34 38.55 -35.86
C GLY A 933 20.33 37.78 -37.20
N GLN A 934 19.54 38.35 -38.14
CA GLN A 934 19.39 38.10 -39.60
C GLN A 934 18.30 37.04 -39.95
N LYS A 935 17.22 37.29 -40.70
CA LYS A 935 16.82 38.25 -41.78
C LYS A 935 15.26 38.47 -41.76
N PRO A 936 14.67 39.37 -42.60
CA PRO A 936 13.54 40.20 -42.21
C PRO A 936 12.16 39.57 -42.49
N PHE A 937 11.54 39.00 -41.46
CA PHE A 937 10.09 39.14 -41.29
C PHE A 937 9.87 39.81 -39.94
N SER A 938 8.97 40.79 -39.92
CA SER A 938 8.77 41.72 -38.80
C SER A 938 8.71 40.97 -37.47
N VAL A 939 9.41 41.53 -36.48
CA VAL A 939 9.36 41.20 -35.05
C VAL A 939 7.94 40.77 -34.68
N VAL A 940 7.74 39.49 -34.35
CA VAL A 940 6.48 39.04 -33.77
C VAL A 940 6.58 39.34 -32.27
N PRO A 941 5.93 40.39 -31.74
CA PRO A 941 6.05 40.78 -30.33
C PRO A 941 5.11 39.95 -29.44
N ASP A 942 4.59 38.84 -29.96
CA ASP A 942 3.46 38.12 -29.38
C ASP A 942 3.92 37.19 -28.26
N GLY A 943 3.24 37.25 -27.12
CA GLY A 943 3.46 36.31 -26.02
C GLY A 943 2.89 34.90 -26.31
N PRO A 944 3.23 33.90 -25.48
CA PRO A 944 2.85 32.49 -25.68
C PRO A 944 1.36 32.25 -25.91
N ALA A 945 0.47 33.08 -25.34
CA ALA A 945 -0.97 32.94 -25.53
C ALA A 945 -1.40 33.26 -26.97
N LEU A 946 -0.86 34.32 -27.56
CA LEU A 946 -1.17 34.72 -28.95
C LEU A 946 -0.55 33.74 -29.95
N ILE A 947 0.63 33.22 -29.64
CA ILE A 947 1.26 32.14 -30.43
C ILE A 947 0.40 30.87 -30.40
N LEU A 948 -0.01 30.42 -29.22
CA LEU A 948 -0.89 29.25 -29.08
C LEU A 948 -2.23 29.45 -29.80
N MET A 949 -2.80 30.65 -29.71
CA MET A 949 -4.04 30.99 -30.41
C MET A 949 -3.86 30.90 -31.93
N HIS A 950 -2.75 31.42 -32.47
CA HIS A 950 -2.41 31.28 -33.89
C HIS A 950 -2.30 29.81 -34.32
N GLU A 951 -1.52 29.00 -33.61
CA GLU A 951 -1.35 27.58 -33.93
C GLU A 951 -2.67 26.80 -33.89
N LEU A 952 -3.55 27.14 -32.93
CA LEU A 952 -4.84 26.48 -32.81
C LEU A 952 -5.83 26.90 -33.90
N ILE A 953 -6.07 28.20 -34.10
CA ILE A 953 -7.11 28.66 -35.03
C ILE A 953 -6.63 28.71 -36.50
N GLY A 954 -5.32 28.86 -36.71
CA GLY A 954 -4.71 28.94 -38.03
C GLY A 954 -4.36 27.57 -38.61
N HIS A 955 -4.08 26.57 -37.76
CA HIS A 955 -3.58 25.27 -38.21
C HIS A 955 -4.29 24.07 -37.59
N ALA A 956 -4.19 23.86 -36.28
CA ALA A 956 -4.62 22.60 -35.66
C ALA A 956 -6.13 22.35 -35.76
N ILE A 957 -6.97 23.37 -35.50
CA ILE A 957 -8.42 23.25 -35.60
C ILE A 957 -8.88 23.04 -37.06
N PRO A 958 -8.41 23.84 -38.04
CA PRO A 958 -8.67 23.56 -39.46
C PRO A 958 -8.34 22.11 -39.88
N ILE A 959 -7.19 21.57 -39.44
CA ILE A 959 -6.76 20.19 -39.73
C ILE A 959 -7.76 19.15 -39.22
N ILE A 960 -8.25 19.29 -37.98
CA ILE A 960 -9.20 18.31 -37.44
C ILE A 960 -10.61 18.49 -38.01
N MET A 961 -10.97 19.70 -38.43
CA MET A 961 -12.26 20.01 -39.05
C MET A 961 -12.31 19.67 -40.55
N GLY A 962 -11.16 19.38 -41.17
CA GLY A 962 -11.06 19.10 -42.61
C GLY A 962 -11.31 20.33 -43.48
N ILE A 963 -11.01 21.53 -42.96
CA ILE A 963 -11.19 22.81 -43.65
C ILE A 963 -9.81 23.29 -44.08
N PHE A 964 -9.55 23.32 -45.40
CA PHE A 964 -8.23 23.61 -45.98
C PHE A 964 -8.23 24.87 -46.87
N ASN A 965 -9.33 25.62 -46.89
CA ASN A 965 -9.51 26.76 -47.79
C ASN A 965 -9.52 28.05 -46.97
N GLY A 966 -8.33 28.63 -46.78
CA GLY A 966 -8.20 29.91 -46.07
C GLY A 966 -6.76 30.27 -45.73
N ASN A 967 -6.60 31.38 -45.00
CA ASN A 967 -5.31 31.93 -44.61
C ASN A 967 -5.25 32.01 -43.07
N ALA A 968 -4.20 31.45 -42.48
CA ALA A 968 -4.07 31.36 -41.02
C ALA A 968 -4.01 32.76 -40.38
N ILE A 969 -3.37 33.73 -41.04
CA ILE A 969 -3.28 35.12 -40.59
C ILE A 969 -4.64 35.81 -40.68
N THR A 970 -5.47 35.51 -41.68
CA THR A 970 -6.83 36.05 -41.78
C THR A 970 -7.71 35.55 -40.62
N ASN A 971 -7.60 34.27 -40.23
CA ASN A 971 -8.31 33.74 -39.07
C ASN A 971 -7.80 34.29 -37.74
N GLU A 972 -6.48 34.41 -37.60
CA GLU A 972 -5.84 35.08 -36.47
C GLU A 972 -6.30 36.53 -36.34
N ASN A 973 -6.35 37.30 -37.43
CA ASN A 973 -6.73 38.72 -37.42
C ASN A 973 -8.20 38.94 -37.01
N LYS A 974 -9.10 37.98 -37.26
CA LYS A 974 -10.47 38.02 -36.70
C LYS A 974 -10.45 37.98 -35.18
N VAL A 975 -9.63 37.10 -34.59
CA VAL A 975 -9.45 37.00 -33.14
C VAL A 975 -8.74 38.24 -32.59
N ARG A 976 -7.67 38.71 -33.23
CA ARG A 976 -6.92 39.91 -32.82
C ARG A 976 -7.78 41.18 -32.81
N THR A 977 -8.69 41.32 -33.77
CA THR A 977 -9.65 42.44 -33.82
C THR A 977 -10.55 42.46 -32.58
N GLU A 978 -11.08 41.30 -32.18
CA GLU A 978 -11.90 41.20 -30.97
C GLU A 978 -11.10 41.45 -29.69
N LEU A 979 -9.84 40.98 -29.64
CA LEU A 979 -8.92 41.20 -28.52
C LEU A 979 -8.34 42.63 -28.45
N LYS A 980 -8.56 43.45 -29.48
CA LYS A 980 -7.99 44.80 -29.63
C LYS A 980 -6.46 44.81 -29.55
N VAL A 981 -5.81 43.80 -30.13
CA VAL A 981 -4.35 43.72 -30.25
C VAL A 981 -3.92 43.96 -31.70
N GLY A 982 -2.66 44.35 -31.92
CA GLY A 982 -2.15 44.70 -33.24
C GLY A 982 -2.35 43.58 -34.28
N LEU A 983 -2.87 43.94 -35.45
CA LEU A 983 -3.10 43.01 -36.56
C LEU A 983 -1.78 42.61 -37.21
N ARG A 984 -1.67 41.35 -37.65
CA ARG A 984 -0.55 40.89 -38.47
C ARG A 984 -0.82 41.24 -39.92
N LYS A 985 0.23 41.65 -40.64
CA LYS A 985 0.14 41.91 -42.08
C LYS A 985 -0.25 40.60 -42.78
N GLU A 986 -1.27 40.65 -43.62
CA GLU A 986 -1.68 39.48 -44.40
C GLU A 986 -0.51 38.98 -45.25
N ASP A 987 -0.26 37.68 -45.16
CA ASP A 987 0.72 36.96 -45.96
C ASP A 987 -0.04 35.96 -46.83
N PRO A 988 -0.22 36.22 -48.14
CA PRO A 988 -1.00 35.38 -49.03
C PRO A 988 -0.52 33.92 -49.09
N GLU A 989 0.74 33.64 -48.73
CA GLU A 989 1.34 32.31 -48.78
C GLU A 989 1.19 31.53 -47.44
N HIS A 990 0.69 32.18 -46.38
CA HIS A 990 0.49 31.59 -45.06
C HIS A 990 -0.88 30.88 -44.95
N LEU A 991 -1.07 29.87 -45.80
CA LEU A 991 -2.31 29.12 -45.93
C LEU A 991 -2.64 28.28 -44.68
N GLU A 992 -3.93 28.06 -44.45
CA GLU A 992 -4.42 27.10 -43.45
C GLU A 992 -3.90 25.70 -43.80
N SER A 993 -2.92 25.21 -43.03
CA SER A 993 -2.27 23.90 -43.17
C SER A 993 -1.44 23.68 -44.45
N ASN A 994 -0.33 24.40 -44.59
CA ASN A 994 0.69 24.15 -45.63
C ASN A 994 1.49 22.83 -45.40
N PHE A 995 0.79 21.70 -45.26
CA PHE A 995 1.36 20.35 -45.13
C PHE A 995 1.15 19.49 -46.39
N GLY A 996 1.12 20.15 -47.55
CA GLY A 996 0.91 19.50 -48.85
C GLY A 996 1.47 20.29 -50.02
N HIS A 997 2.79 20.53 -50.02
CA HIS A 997 3.65 20.50 -51.21
C HIS A 997 5.08 20.12 -50.83
#